data_AF-A0A9P5K6M9-F1
#
_entry.id   AF-A0A9P5K6M9-F1
#
_cell.length_a   1.000
_cell.length_b   1.000
_cell.length_c   1.000
_cell.angle_alpha   90.00
_cell.angle_beta   90.00
_cell.angle_gamma   90.00
#
_symmetry.space_group_name_H-M   'P 1'
#
loop_
_entity.id
_entity.type
_entity.pdbx_description
1 polymer ?
#
loop_
_entity_poly.entity_id
_entity_poly.type
_entity_poly.pdbx_seq_one_letter_code
_entity_poly.pdbx_strand_id
1 'polypeptide(L)'
;MLFSTSSKVLLAAAAISLPDTISARWISPNSKLLAKSALGTPQNDAIIYASSGTTTLSSNGTAASVVVLDFGRNVEGIPTFEVVSASGDTSVFEISYGETEAAFSVYMSDGPLPLAAAMDTYRVNRYNITGPSIISNRLIQGTFRYQKLNLSTSGALTLRDIGVKPTTSTTALTQLPGSFECSDEDLTRIWSVGARTVQLTEIPKNSIPDFLNVTEEGAYAESAAPQALGSAVAAQLLNYRLEFRVKPVKGGFGFSVLSDTLNSAIYISFDLDKRSITAHTGSTALDTQIAAADIPANLTLALGSWHSVHATVDITDVSVSVDNIDVLKLSQSARFFGSFGFGASLGHAAYFQNITATTPTGDVIYTHPLTDCSFLADFFMGANPADTIVDGSRRDRIAYSGDLDIAVGAAFASTFGTSFIDGSLDLIGSYQVTPGFFTPTAKIQQAPLSAPLDVNVTGLIGYSFNFLTAIAQNYEMRGNLTFAQTWAPKVVKMLDWADSQTLPNGLFNLAEESFGGDWNYYDPPQSGVVTKFNVVYAYSLQQCLRLLEDAGVDVAVYQTRLDRLRAAINENLWNEELGVYIMSEKFTTGFSQDANALAILAGVPGAPTNGSSAPLRSASSVLSAMASGLAAPAGALAFSNATVAAGWAEKVSPYAAAYHLRAAFESGDASSAMMLLKKTWAPMADPTNANYTGCFWETLNADGTPGLGLVTSLCHGWAAGPTAELSKHVLGIQPTVPGFAGWKVEPQTMGLQWAKGRVPTVLGDLAVGWRFEGGLLRMKVESPSGGNRGTVYLPQPLPTPIEKTVIRINGVVANGYEPRHIRSKRSLQAELDVLKAAQRQKDAVIAALSVPGQSMEVLQRLWTGEPIESIYETLGCREVLRSSEASNPASDVAQTSTTLGQPPTNAFSASSSSTPTQAWSSSQPATEQTEIAKGENTGIGHHGGEVDCDEHLASEYSNEQVGGSMLDYSGFMNLTCNGAFNHLGVGAPNYDPNIPFGDSTHVQQCDANIHHFENVSFPNDPEHLRKSSSSTQNSQTSFSNRSSIESMLWPGSEDTFPPSSDPAHTRPGLSPIASPITISSTESRPASREAVCKSPAKNPFRSPRKQTTNSEVSFRPRARKRSFNKEAPFSRSPSFTEDDTQTSREQSVYKKQKDQIEFMKAVKLDVEIRNEELKKEHAELWHQVLAVKNALMGHADCKHPTINAWLQAEAADFVRDGVNSHSRKAGTWPVGQ
;
A
#
# COMPACT_ATOMS: atom_id res chain seq x y z
N MET A 1 -36.33 32.62 -3.00
CA MET A 1 -36.95 33.87 -2.49
C MET A 1 -37.14 33.74 -0.97
N LEU A 2 -37.69 34.76 -0.29
CA LEU A 2 -37.54 35.00 1.15
C LEU A 2 -38.68 34.48 2.05
N PHE A 3 -38.38 34.49 3.36
CA PHE A 3 -39.24 34.35 4.55
C PHE A 3 -39.71 32.94 4.99
N SER A 4 -40.06 32.69 6.27
CA SER A 4 -39.55 33.11 7.61
C SER A 4 -40.42 32.48 8.72
N THR A 5 -39.97 32.52 9.99
CA THR A 5 -40.68 32.17 11.26
C THR A 5 -41.02 30.67 11.46
N SER A 6 -40.74 30.00 12.59
CA SER A 6 -40.95 30.25 14.04
C SER A 6 -42.39 30.06 14.50
N SER A 7 -42.72 29.38 15.63
CA SER A 7 -41.91 28.74 16.68
C SER A 7 -42.75 27.75 17.54
N LYS A 8 -42.11 26.93 18.40
CA LYS A 8 -42.49 26.45 19.77
C LYS A 8 -44.00 26.48 20.21
N VAL A 9 -44.60 25.52 20.94
CA VAL A 9 -44.16 24.32 21.71
C VAL A 9 -45.40 23.54 22.27
N LEU A 10 -45.20 22.34 22.86
CA LEU A 10 -45.97 21.70 23.98
C LEU A 10 -46.87 20.44 23.73
N LEU A 11 -46.43 19.31 24.33
CA LEU A 11 -47.15 18.20 25.02
C LEU A 11 -48.19 17.24 24.36
N ALA A 12 -47.88 15.94 24.56
CA ALA A 12 -48.76 14.80 24.91
C ALA A 12 -49.77 14.23 23.88
N ALA A 13 -50.22 12.97 23.97
CA ALA A 13 -49.61 11.73 24.49
C ALA A 13 -50.50 10.52 24.13
N ALA A 14 -49.93 9.40 23.65
CA ALA A 14 -50.63 8.11 23.54
C ALA A 14 -49.61 6.95 23.52
N ALA A 15 -49.42 6.29 24.67
CA ALA A 15 -48.64 5.06 24.76
C ALA A 15 -49.57 3.89 25.05
N ILE A 16 -49.51 2.83 24.23
CA ILE A 16 -50.15 1.54 24.49
C ILE A 16 -49.06 0.49 24.39
N SER A 17 -48.87 -0.27 25.47
CA SER A 17 -47.81 -1.26 25.62
C SER A 17 -48.28 -2.67 25.27
N LEU A 18 -47.53 -3.37 24.42
CA LEU A 18 -47.48 -4.84 24.39
C LEU A 18 -46.00 -5.28 24.43
N PRO A 19 -45.69 -6.48 24.95
CA PRO A 19 -44.52 -6.65 25.80
C PRO A 19 -43.23 -7.09 25.10
N ASP A 20 -42.10 -6.69 25.70
CA ASP A 20 -40.77 -7.20 25.39
C ASP A 20 -40.69 -8.73 25.46
N THR A 21 -40.21 -9.36 24.40
CA THR A 21 -39.73 -10.76 24.46
C THR A 21 -38.38 -10.90 23.74
N ILE A 22 -37.33 -10.97 24.55
CA ILE A 22 -36.02 -11.57 24.23
C ILE A 22 -35.23 -10.90 23.07
N SER A 23 -34.60 -9.76 23.37
CA SER A 23 -33.23 -9.53 22.87
C SER A 23 -32.24 -9.86 23.98
N ALA A 24 -31.65 -11.07 23.91
CA ALA A 24 -30.71 -11.53 24.92
C ALA A 24 -29.32 -10.92 24.69
N ARG A 25 -28.92 -9.94 25.51
CA ARG A 25 -27.51 -9.55 25.63
C ARG A 25 -26.73 -10.74 26.19
N TRP A 26 -25.90 -11.38 25.38
CA TRP A 26 -25.02 -12.49 25.77
C TRP A 26 -23.79 -12.05 26.61
N ILE A 27 -23.99 -11.11 27.54
CA ILE A 27 -23.02 -10.77 28.57
C ILE A 27 -23.56 -11.28 29.91
N SER A 28 -23.01 -12.40 30.38
CA SER A 28 -23.29 -12.95 31.70
C SER A 28 -23.03 -11.89 32.78
N PRO A 29 -23.94 -11.66 33.75
CA PRO A 29 -23.70 -10.75 34.88
C PRO A 29 -22.48 -11.12 35.76
N ASN A 30 -21.88 -12.28 35.53
CA ASN A 30 -20.74 -12.82 36.27
C ASN A 30 -19.39 -12.64 35.54
N SER A 31 -19.33 -11.91 34.42
CA SER A 31 -18.08 -11.70 33.69
C SER A 31 -17.04 -10.97 34.55
N LYS A 32 -15.84 -11.55 34.67
CA LYS A 32 -14.70 -10.92 35.36
C LYS A 32 -13.65 -10.51 34.35
N LEU A 33 -13.45 -9.21 34.21
CA LEU A 33 -12.27 -8.63 33.56
C LEU A 33 -11.10 -8.68 34.55
N LEU A 34 -10.01 -9.37 34.19
CA LEU A 34 -8.77 -9.33 34.96
C LEU A 34 -7.88 -8.19 34.44
N ALA A 35 -7.40 -7.34 35.36
CA ALA A 35 -6.74 -6.08 35.01
C ALA A 35 -5.26 -6.28 34.64
N LYS A 36 -4.83 -5.56 33.60
CA LYS A 36 -3.46 -5.37 33.06
C LYS A 36 -2.33 -6.03 33.86
N SER A 37 -1.70 -7.04 33.28
CA SER A 37 -0.36 -7.47 33.70
C SER A 37 0.69 -6.39 33.36
N ALA A 38 1.78 -6.35 34.13
CA ALA A 38 2.95 -5.57 33.75
C ALA A 38 3.83 -6.42 32.81
N LEU A 39 3.95 -5.99 31.55
CA LEU A 39 4.78 -6.67 30.55
C LEU A 39 6.25 -6.67 30.97
N GLY A 40 6.77 -7.84 31.35
CA GLY A 40 8.21 -8.05 31.54
C GLY A 40 8.96 -8.05 30.20
N THR A 41 10.25 -7.73 30.22
CA THR A 41 11.14 -7.79 29.04
C THR A 41 11.37 -9.24 28.59
N PRO A 42 10.98 -9.62 27.37
CA PRO A 42 11.28 -10.94 26.82
C PRO A 42 12.78 -11.07 26.48
N GLN A 43 13.34 -12.26 26.72
CA GLN A 43 14.32 -12.83 25.78
C GLN A 43 13.53 -13.64 24.74
N ASN A 44 14.19 -14.07 23.65
CA ASN A 44 13.61 -15.08 22.77
C ASN A 44 13.20 -16.32 23.60
N ASP A 45 12.13 -17.00 23.17
CA ASP A 45 11.40 -18.06 23.87
C ASP A 45 10.52 -17.64 25.08
N ALA A 46 10.54 -16.38 25.53
CA ALA A 46 9.70 -15.95 26.65
C ALA A 46 8.23 -15.71 26.24
N ILE A 47 7.31 -16.43 26.91
CA ILE A 47 5.85 -16.28 26.75
C ILE A 47 5.40 -14.89 27.21
N ILE A 48 4.54 -14.23 26.41
CA ILE A 48 3.86 -13.00 26.83
C ILE A 48 2.62 -13.41 27.63
N TYR A 49 2.60 -13.14 28.93
CA TYR A 49 1.49 -13.52 29.82
C TYR A 49 0.46 -12.40 30.02
N ALA A 50 -0.82 -12.71 29.82
CA ALA A 50 -1.91 -11.90 30.37
C ALA A 50 -2.16 -12.24 31.86
N SER A 51 -1.95 -13.49 32.27
CA SER A 51 -1.98 -13.88 33.68
C SER A 51 -1.03 -15.05 34.00
N SER A 52 0.02 -14.77 34.76
CA SER A 52 0.80 -15.79 35.49
C SER A 52 0.12 -16.22 36.81
N GLY A 53 -0.93 -15.51 37.23
CA GLY A 53 -1.77 -15.91 38.37
C GLY A 53 -2.71 -17.05 38.01
N THR A 54 -3.19 -17.76 39.03
CA THR A 54 -4.20 -18.83 38.86
C THR A 54 -5.59 -18.27 38.59
N THR A 55 -6.19 -18.66 37.48
CA THR A 55 -7.57 -18.31 37.08
C THR A 55 -8.46 -19.53 37.21
N THR A 56 -9.43 -19.50 38.12
CA THR A 56 -10.42 -20.58 38.28
C THR A 56 -11.73 -20.23 37.60
N LEU A 57 -12.18 -21.13 36.72
CA LEU A 57 -13.51 -21.16 36.10
C LEU A 57 -14.33 -22.26 36.76
N SER A 58 -15.61 -22.02 37.00
CA SER A 58 -16.55 -23.07 37.43
C SER A 58 -17.96 -22.75 36.97
N SER A 59 -18.61 -23.73 36.37
CA SER A 59 -20.01 -23.67 35.94
C SER A 59 -20.77 -24.89 36.46
N ASN A 60 -22.07 -24.74 36.64
CA ASN A 60 -23.01 -25.80 37.01
C ASN A 60 -23.75 -26.37 35.78
N GLY A 61 -23.38 -25.99 34.55
CA GLY A 61 -24.09 -26.34 33.32
C GLY A 61 -25.33 -25.50 33.02
N THR A 62 -25.73 -24.54 33.88
CA THR A 62 -26.86 -23.63 33.63
C THR A 62 -26.45 -22.16 33.49
N ALA A 63 -25.26 -21.79 33.96
CA ALA A 63 -24.69 -20.47 33.80
C ALA A 63 -23.18 -20.59 33.52
N ALA A 64 -22.74 -20.10 32.36
CA ALA A 64 -21.34 -20.20 31.94
C ALA A 64 -20.41 -19.34 32.80
N SER A 65 -19.22 -19.87 33.09
CA SER A 65 -18.13 -19.16 33.76
C SER A 65 -17.28 -18.43 32.71
N VAL A 66 -17.22 -17.10 32.78
CA VAL A 66 -16.53 -16.27 31.78
C VAL A 66 -15.52 -15.34 32.43
N VAL A 67 -14.28 -15.40 31.94
CA VAL A 67 -13.18 -14.48 32.29
C VAL A 67 -12.65 -13.85 31.01
N VAL A 68 -12.46 -12.53 31.02
CA VAL A 68 -11.81 -11.81 29.92
C VAL A 68 -10.44 -11.31 30.39
N LEU A 69 -9.43 -11.56 29.56
CA LEU A 69 -8.06 -11.11 29.74
C LEU A 69 -7.75 -10.00 28.74
N ASP A 70 -7.06 -8.95 29.19
CA ASP A 70 -6.58 -7.82 28.36
C ASP A 70 -5.05 -7.77 28.42
N PHE A 71 -4.38 -8.00 27.29
CA PHE A 71 -2.92 -7.87 27.14
C PHE A 71 -2.45 -6.39 27.10
N GLY A 72 -3.38 -5.44 27.13
CA GLY A 72 -3.16 -3.99 27.12
C GLY A 72 -2.84 -3.39 25.75
N ARG A 73 -2.46 -4.25 24.79
CA ARG A 73 -2.17 -3.98 23.38
C ARG A 73 -2.22 -5.30 22.61
N ASN A 74 -2.15 -5.23 21.28
CA ASN A 74 -2.00 -6.40 20.43
C ASN A 74 -0.71 -7.17 20.73
N VAL A 75 -0.91 -8.47 20.93
CA VAL A 75 0.10 -9.53 20.92
C VAL A 75 -0.24 -10.50 19.80
N GLU A 76 0.72 -11.35 19.43
CA GLU A 76 0.61 -12.27 18.30
C GLU A 76 1.28 -13.59 18.66
N GLY A 77 0.88 -14.67 17.97
CA GLY A 77 1.54 -15.97 18.01
C GLY A 77 0.66 -17.12 18.49
N ILE A 78 1.29 -18.13 19.10
CA ILE A 78 0.68 -19.40 19.49
C ILE A 78 0.15 -19.33 20.94
N PRO A 79 -1.17 -19.40 21.19
CA PRO A 79 -1.73 -19.40 22.53
C PRO A 79 -1.22 -20.55 23.41
N THR A 80 -1.01 -20.30 24.69
CA THR A 80 -0.57 -21.33 25.65
C THR A 80 -1.04 -21.05 27.08
N PHE A 81 -1.29 -22.10 27.85
CA PHE A 81 -1.68 -22.05 29.26
C PHE A 81 -1.39 -23.37 30.00
N GLU A 82 -1.22 -23.32 31.31
CA GLU A 82 -1.18 -24.50 32.18
C GLU A 82 -2.58 -24.79 32.74
N VAL A 83 -2.98 -26.06 32.72
CA VAL A 83 -4.10 -26.61 33.50
C VAL A 83 -3.55 -27.15 34.81
N VAL A 84 -3.86 -26.48 35.92
CA VAL A 84 -3.48 -26.90 37.29
C VAL A 84 -4.43 -27.98 37.81
N SER A 85 -5.71 -27.89 37.48
CA SER A 85 -6.73 -28.87 37.88
C SER A 85 -7.95 -28.84 36.96
N ALA A 86 -8.53 -30.01 36.68
CA ALA A 86 -9.84 -30.15 36.03
C ALA A 86 -10.75 -31.08 36.86
N SER A 87 -12.06 -30.85 36.80
CA SER A 87 -13.08 -31.66 37.50
C SER A 87 -14.48 -31.43 36.92
N GLY A 88 -15.35 -32.44 37.02
CA GLY A 88 -16.68 -32.40 36.41
C GLY A 88 -16.62 -32.49 34.88
N ASP A 89 -17.63 -31.96 34.19
CA ASP A 89 -17.63 -31.85 32.73
C ASP A 89 -16.99 -30.54 32.28
N THR A 90 -15.97 -30.67 31.41
CA THR A 90 -15.17 -29.59 30.85
C THR A 90 -15.14 -29.61 29.32
N SER A 91 -16.01 -30.42 28.69
CA SER A 91 -16.00 -30.68 27.23
C SER A 91 -16.41 -29.47 26.38
N VAL A 92 -17.04 -28.46 27.01
CA VAL A 92 -17.30 -27.14 26.43
C VAL A 92 -16.56 -26.08 27.25
N PHE A 93 -15.24 -26.22 27.31
CA PHE A 93 -14.33 -25.12 27.59
C PHE A 93 -13.83 -24.52 26.27
N GLU A 94 -13.96 -23.21 26.13
CA GLU A 94 -13.64 -22.45 24.92
C GLU A 94 -12.74 -21.26 25.24
N ILE A 95 -11.87 -20.93 24.29
CA ILE A 95 -11.08 -19.70 24.30
C ILE A 95 -11.34 -18.96 22.99
N SER A 96 -11.85 -17.74 23.08
CA SER A 96 -12.01 -16.81 21.95
C SER A 96 -10.97 -15.70 21.98
N TYR A 97 -10.57 -15.18 20.83
CA TYR A 97 -9.54 -14.14 20.68
C TYR A 97 -10.08 -12.94 19.91
N GLY A 98 -9.61 -11.72 20.21
CA GLY A 98 -10.05 -10.54 19.46
C GLY A 98 -9.12 -9.34 19.62
N GLU A 99 -9.03 -8.50 18.59
CA GLU A 99 -8.35 -7.20 18.67
C GLU A 99 -9.14 -6.17 19.51
N THR A 100 -10.46 -6.34 19.66
CA THR A 100 -11.32 -5.55 20.55
C THR A 100 -12.14 -6.43 21.49
N GLU A 101 -12.53 -5.90 22.66
CA GLU A 101 -13.49 -6.56 23.55
C GLU A 101 -14.87 -6.69 22.89
N ALA A 102 -15.22 -5.74 22.01
CA ALA A 102 -16.48 -5.72 21.26
C ALA A 102 -16.65 -6.94 20.34
N ALA A 103 -15.56 -7.53 19.85
CA ALA A 103 -15.59 -8.75 19.04
C ALA A 103 -16.34 -9.90 19.76
N PHE A 104 -16.21 -10.00 21.09
CA PHE A 104 -16.85 -11.06 21.87
C PHE A 104 -18.39 -10.97 21.97
N SER A 105 -19.00 -9.94 21.37
CA SER A 105 -20.46 -9.84 21.20
C SER A 105 -21.03 -10.85 20.19
N VAL A 106 -20.19 -11.37 19.27
CA VAL A 106 -20.53 -12.48 18.38
C VAL A 106 -19.75 -13.74 18.77
N TYR A 107 -20.23 -14.92 18.35
CA TYR A 107 -19.64 -16.20 18.72
C TYR A 107 -18.22 -16.37 18.15
N MET A 108 -18.03 -16.10 16.85
CA MET A 108 -16.72 -16.22 16.16
C MET A 108 -15.77 -15.03 16.37
N SER A 109 -16.05 -14.15 17.34
CA SER A 109 -15.22 -12.97 17.63
C SER A 109 -14.96 -12.10 16.39
N ASP A 110 -13.70 -11.86 15.99
CA ASP A 110 -13.31 -11.11 14.79
C ASP A 110 -12.81 -12.03 13.64
N GLY A 111 -13.50 -13.17 13.45
CA GLY A 111 -13.28 -14.13 12.34
C GLY A 111 -14.58 -14.83 11.89
N PRO A 112 -14.52 -15.91 11.09
CA PRO A 112 -13.34 -16.71 10.73
C PRO A 112 -12.36 -16.00 9.79
N LEU A 113 -11.17 -16.57 9.65
CA LEU A 113 -10.05 -16.07 8.85
C LEU A 113 -9.58 -17.14 7.84
N PRO A 114 -10.32 -17.41 6.76
CA PRO A 114 -10.02 -18.52 5.85
C PRO A 114 -8.97 -18.21 4.77
N LEU A 115 -8.65 -16.93 4.52
CA LEU A 115 -7.96 -16.47 3.29
C LEU A 115 -6.58 -17.08 3.06
N ALA A 116 -5.85 -17.40 4.12
CA ALA A 116 -4.53 -18.01 4.05
C ALA A 116 -4.28 -18.98 5.21
N ALA A 117 -3.44 -19.98 4.96
CA ALA A 117 -3.00 -20.98 5.93
C ALA A 117 -2.03 -20.43 7.01
N ALA A 118 -1.95 -19.10 7.18
CA ALA A 118 -0.95 -18.41 8.00
C ALA A 118 -1.41 -18.15 9.45
N MET A 119 -2.63 -18.58 9.77
CA MET A 119 -3.29 -18.44 11.05
C MET A 119 -4.33 -19.54 11.23
N ASP A 120 -4.78 -19.70 12.47
CA ASP A 120 -5.97 -20.48 12.84
C ASP A 120 -7.21 -19.90 12.15
N THR A 121 -7.94 -20.74 11.40
CA THR A 121 -9.17 -20.34 10.70
C THR A 121 -10.21 -19.78 11.66
N TYR A 122 -10.29 -20.30 12.89
CA TYR A 122 -11.35 -19.92 13.82
C TYR A 122 -10.79 -19.18 15.04
N ARG A 123 -11.38 -18.03 15.33
CA ARG A 123 -11.09 -17.20 16.50
C ARG A 123 -11.68 -17.76 17.80
N VAL A 124 -12.01 -19.05 17.81
CA VAL A 124 -12.53 -19.83 18.93
C VAL A 124 -11.93 -21.24 18.88
N ASN A 125 -11.18 -21.62 19.90
CA ASN A 125 -10.78 -23.02 20.10
C ASN A 125 -11.64 -23.64 21.21
N ARG A 126 -12.10 -24.88 21.01
CA ARG A 126 -12.80 -25.68 22.03
C ARG A 126 -11.91 -26.83 22.49
N TYR A 127 -11.80 -27.03 23.80
CA TYR A 127 -10.96 -28.03 24.42
C TYR A 127 -11.81 -28.99 25.28
N ASN A 128 -11.33 -30.23 25.44
CA ASN A 128 -11.88 -31.20 26.38
C ASN A 128 -10.78 -31.59 27.38
N ILE A 129 -10.80 -30.97 28.57
CA ILE A 129 -9.65 -30.98 29.50
C ILE A 129 -9.90 -31.93 30.68
N THR A 130 -9.42 -33.16 30.57
CA THR A 130 -9.67 -34.23 31.56
C THR A 130 -8.76 -34.23 32.79
N GLY A 131 -7.68 -33.42 32.80
CA GLY A 131 -6.72 -33.37 33.90
C GLY A 131 -5.60 -32.33 33.72
N PRO A 132 -4.64 -32.27 34.66
CA PRO A 132 -3.52 -31.33 34.58
C PRO A 132 -2.64 -31.56 33.36
N SER A 133 -2.26 -30.48 32.68
CA SER A 133 -1.49 -30.49 31.42
C SER A 133 -0.95 -29.09 31.11
N ILE A 134 0.07 -28.99 30.26
CA ILE A 134 0.40 -27.72 29.59
C ILE A 134 -0.18 -27.82 28.19
N ILE A 135 -1.01 -26.83 27.81
CA ILE A 135 -1.60 -26.73 26.48
C ILE A 135 -0.89 -25.59 25.74
N SER A 136 -0.40 -25.89 24.54
CA SER A 136 -0.08 -24.91 23.51
C SER A 136 -0.89 -25.28 22.27
N ASN A 137 -1.40 -24.28 21.56
CA ASN A 137 -2.05 -24.51 20.27
C ASN A 137 -1.03 -24.98 19.22
N ARG A 138 -1.54 -25.55 18.12
CA ARG A 138 -0.74 -25.86 16.93
C ARG A 138 -0.62 -24.65 16.00
N LEU A 139 -1.70 -23.90 15.80
CA LEU A 139 -1.77 -22.74 14.91
C LEU A 139 -1.63 -21.41 15.66
N ILE A 140 -1.09 -20.42 14.94
CA ILE A 140 -0.97 -19.01 15.36
C ILE A 140 -2.35 -18.35 15.27
N GLN A 141 -2.75 -17.58 16.27
CA GLN A 141 -4.01 -16.83 16.23
C GLN A 141 -3.90 -15.45 15.54
N GLY A 142 -2.75 -15.10 14.98
CA GLY A 142 -2.49 -13.74 14.48
C GLY A 142 -2.53 -12.72 15.62
N THR A 143 -2.80 -11.44 15.32
CA THR A 143 -2.96 -10.44 16.38
C THR A 143 -4.28 -10.56 17.16
N PHE A 144 -4.17 -10.35 18.46
CA PHE A 144 -5.28 -10.12 19.37
C PHE A 144 -4.80 -9.29 20.57
N ARG A 145 -5.70 -8.50 21.16
CA ARG A 145 -5.47 -7.80 22.44
C ARG A 145 -6.19 -8.49 23.59
N TYR A 146 -7.31 -9.16 23.30
CA TYR A 146 -8.19 -9.75 24.29
C TYR A 146 -8.34 -11.26 24.10
N GLN A 147 -8.54 -11.96 25.22
CA GLN A 147 -8.78 -13.41 25.25
C GLN A 147 -9.95 -13.71 26.20
N LYS A 148 -11.03 -14.30 25.68
CA LYS A 148 -12.24 -14.69 26.44
C LYS A 148 -12.17 -16.18 26.76
N LEU A 149 -12.05 -16.51 28.03
CA LEU A 149 -12.13 -17.88 28.55
C LEU A 149 -13.58 -18.16 28.93
N ASN A 150 -14.16 -19.26 28.43
CA ASN A 150 -15.57 -19.61 28.62
C ASN A 150 -15.72 -21.10 28.99
N LEU A 151 -16.22 -21.40 30.19
CA LEU A 151 -16.59 -22.76 30.60
C LEU A 151 -18.10 -22.85 30.77
N SER A 152 -18.77 -23.54 29.84
CA SER A 152 -20.24 -23.66 29.81
C SER A 152 -20.78 -24.92 30.52
N THR A 153 -19.97 -25.98 30.58
CA THR A 153 -20.36 -27.31 31.10
C THR A 153 -20.24 -27.42 32.63
N SER A 154 -20.84 -28.46 33.22
CA SER A 154 -20.95 -28.66 34.67
C SER A 154 -19.64 -29.17 35.31
N GLY A 155 -18.62 -28.29 35.32
CA GLY A 155 -17.30 -28.58 35.86
C GLY A 155 -16.55 -27.37 36.38
N ALA A 156 -15.29 -27.58 36.71
CA ALA A 156 -14.36 -26.54 37.14
C ALA A 156 -12.94 -26.78 36.60
N LEU A 157 -12.30 -25.69 36.18
CA LEU A 157 -10.93 -25.63 35.70
C LEU A 157 -10.16 -24.60 36.52
N THR A 158 -8.94 -24.93 36.95
CA THR A 158 -7.96 -23.93 37.41
C THR A 158 -6.83 -23.91 36.41
N LEU A 159 -6.60 -22.73 35.83
CA LEU A 159 -5.56 -22.48 34.84
C LEU A 159 -4.48 -21.57 35.46
N ARG A 160 -3.25 -21.61 34.93
CA ARG A 160 -2.15 -20.68 35.27
C ARG A 160 -1.36 -20.34 34.00
N ASP A 161 -0.51 -19.32 34.07
CA ASP A 161 0.48 -19.02 33.04
C ASP A 161 -0.14 -18.88 31.63
N ILE A 162 -1.27 -18.16 31.59
CA ILE A 162 -2.09 -17.94 30.38
C ILE A 162 -1.46 -16.79 29.57
N GLY A 163 -1.09 -17.10 28.33
CA GLY A 163 -0.37 -16.18 27.46
C GLY A 163 -0.25 -16.66 26.02
N VAL A 164 0.74 -16.12 25.32
CA VAL A 164 1.05 -16.42 23.92
C VAL A 164 2.57 -16.55 23.73
N LYS A 165 2.98 -17.58 22.99
CA LYS A 165 4.35 -17.73 22.48
C LYS A 165 4.46 -16.89 21.20
N PRO A 166 5.24 -15.79 21.20
CA PRO A 166 5.30 -14.88 20.06
C PRO A 166 5.98 -15.53 18.85
N THR A 167 5.46 -15.28 17.64
CA THR A 167 6.10 -15.65 16.37
C THR A 167 6.69 -14.46 15.61
N THR A 168 6.32 -13.24 16.02
CA THR A 168 6.89 -11.95 15.57
C THR A 168 7.87 -11.35 16.59
N SER A 169 8.63 -10.30 16.20
CA SER A 169 9.61 -9.67 17.09
C SER A 169 8.98 -9.06 18.34
N THR A 170 9.55 -9.33 19.52
CA THR A 170 9.14 -8.74 20.80
C THR A 170 10.05 -7.64 21.33
N THR A 171 11.09 -7.27 20.57
CA THR A 171 12.04 -6.17 20.88
C THR A 171 11.30 -4.93 21.35
N ALA A 172 11.68 -4.38 22.52
CA ALA A 172 11.01 -3.20 23.06
C ALA A 172 11.17 -1.99 22.11
N LEU A 173 10.14 -1.15 22.01
CA LEU A 173 10.14 0.00 21.07
C LEU A 173 11.28 0.99 21.35
N THR A 174 11.73 1.08 22.60
CA THR A 174 12.90 1.88 23.04
C THR A 174 14.25 1.23 22.72
N GLN A 175 14.26 0.00 22.21
CA GLN A 175 15.44 -0.79 21.83
C GLN A 175 15.50 -1.08 20.31
N LEU A 176 14.53 -0.60 19.53
CA LEU A 176 14.57 -0.69 18.08
C LEU A 176 15.77 0.08 17.49
N PRO A 177 16.28 -0.29 16.30
CA PRO A 177 17.34 0.44 15.60
C PRO A 177 17.00 1.91 15.31
N GLY A 178 15.77 2.20 14.91
CA GLY A 178 15.25 3.57 14.79
C GLY A 178 14.67 4.11 16.10
N SER A 179 14.50 5.43 16.18
CA SER A 179 13.81 6.08 17.30
C SER A 179 13.35 7.50 16.95
N PHE A 180 12.23 7.93 17.53
CA PHE A 180 11.71 9.29 17.45
C PHE A 180 11.00 9.70 18.75
N GLU A 181 11.28 10.89 19.24
CA GLU A 181 10.51 11.59 20.27
C GLU A 181 10.47 13.10 19.94
N CYS A 182 9.37 13.78 20.24
CA CYS A 182 9.27 15.23 20.10
C CYS A 182 8.49 15.88 21.24
N SER A 183 8.43 17.22 21.25
CA SER A 183 7.70 18.01 22.26
C SER A 183 6.18 17.84 22.27
N ASP A 184 5.65 16.90 21.48
CA ASP A 184 4.26 16.56 21.37
C ASP A 184 4.11 15.05 21.61
N GLU A 185 3.34 14.71 22.62
CA GLU A 185 3.20 13.32 23.07
C GLU A 185 2.39 12.47 22.08
N ASP A 186 1.43 13.05 21.35
CA ASP A 186 0.70 12.31 20.31
C ASP A 186 1.62 11.95 19.15
N LEU A 187 2.44 12.88 18.64
CA LEU A 187 3.36 12.59 17.53
C LEU A 187 4.44 11.55 17.92
N THR A 188 4.95 11.63 19.15
CA THR A 188 5.86 10.62 19.73
C THR A 188 5.18 9.24 19.82
N ARG A 189 3.91 9.21 20.22
CA ARG A 189 3.09 8.01 20.34
C ARG A 189 2.68 7.44 18.98
N ILE A 190 2.40 8.29 17.99
CA ILE A 190 2.09 7.93 16.60
C ILE A 190 3.26 7.17 15.98
N TRP A 191 4.48 7.71 16.06
CA TRP A 191 5.67 7.02 15.56
C TRP A 191 5.87 5.67 16.25
N SER A 192 5.70 5.63 17.57
CA SER A 192 5.86 4.40 18.37
C SER A 192 4.83 3.31 18.00
N VAL A 193 3.58 3.71 17.71
CA VAL A 193 2.51 2.81 17.29
C VAL A 193 2.71 2.31 15.85
N GLY A 194 3.22 3.16 14.96
CA GLY A 194 3.59 2.74 13.59
C GLY A 194 4.75 1.75 13.60
N ALA A 195 5.82 2.02 14.36
CA ALA A 195 6.92 1.08 14.58
C ALA A 195 6.46 -0.26 15.18
N ARG A 196 5.49 -0.25 16.11
CA ARG A 196 4.87 -1.48 16.65
C ARG A 196 4.01 -2.21 15.62
N THR A 197 3.38 -1.50 14.69
CA THR A 197 2.56 -2.10 13.63
C THR A 197 3.44 -2.89 12.68
N VAL A 198 4.53 -2.29 12.18
CA VAL A 198 5.51 -2.96 11.32
C VAL A 198 6.13 -4.18 12.00
N GLN A 199 6.54 -4.05 13.27
CA GLN A 199 7.10 -5.17 14.05
C GLN A 199 6.17 -6.40 14.15
N LEU A 200 4.86 -6.23 13.96
CA LEU A 200 3.88 -7.34 13.98
C LEU A 200 3.48 -7.80 12.57
N THR A 201 3.72 -7.02 11.52
CA THR A 201 3.53 -7.45 10.12
C THR A 201 4.82 -7.99 9.47
N GLU A 202 5.98 -7.81 10.11
CA GLU A 202 7.23 -8.52 9.82
C GLU A 202 7.15 -9.98 10.32
N ILE A 203 6.79 -10.92 9.43
CA ILE A 203 6.67 -12.36 9.72
C ILE A 203 8.01 -13.06 9.43
N PRO A 204 8.70 -13.64 10.44
CA PRO A 204 10.02 -14.26 10.25
C PRO A 204 9.94 -15.59 9.49
N LYS A 205 10.99 -15.93 8.75
CA LYS A 205 11.17 -17.21 8.07
C LYS A 205 10.93 -18.39 9.00
N ASN A 206 10.21 -19.39 8.50
CA ASN A 206 9.83 -20.61 9.22
C ASN A 206 9.04 -20.38 10.53
N SER A 207 8.39 -19.21 10.71
CA SER A 207 7.57 -18.94 11.90
C SER A 207 6.14 -19.46 11.77
N ILE A 208 5.62 -19.59 10.54
CA ILE A 208 4.32 -20.20 10.27
C ILE A 208 4.44 -21.73 10.42
N PRO A 209 3.62 -22.39 11.26
CA PRO A 209 3.59 -23.85 11.36
C PRO A 209 2.79 -24.48 10.22
N ASP A 210 3.10 -25.73 9.87
CA ASP A 210 2.32 -26.53 8.91
C ASP A 210 0.83 -26.53 9.29
N PHE A 211 -0.02 -26.19 8.32
CA PHE A 211 -1.43 -25.85 8.56
C PHE A 211 -2.32 -27.07 8.82
N LEU A 212 -1.99 -28.22 8.23
CA LEU A 212 -2.57 -29.53 8.55
C LEU A 212 -1.52 -30.41 9.24
N ASN A 213 -1.96 -31.36 10.07
CA ASN A 213 -1.05 -32.34 10.67
C ASN A 213 -1.00 -33.59 9.77
N VAL A 214 0.17 -33.98 9.27
CA VAL A 214 0.29 -35.11 8.32
C VAL A 214 0.87 -36.34 9.01
N THR A 215 0.35 -37.51 8.65
CA THR A 215 0.71 -38.81 9.25
C THR A 215 0.68 -39.90 8.19
N GLU A 216 1.21 -41.09 8.50
CA GLU A 216 1.06 -42.29 7.66
C GLU A 216 -0.42 -42.67 7.40
N GLU A 217 -1.35 -42.23 8.26
CA GLU A 217 -2.81 -42.40 8.07
C GLU A 217 -3.43 -41.31 7.17
N GLY A 218 -2.66 -40.31 6.75
CA GLY A 218 -3.09 -39.23 5.87
C GLY A 218 -3.00 -37.83 6.50
N ALA A 219 -3.56 -36.85 5.79
CA ALA A 219 -3.60 -35.45 6.20
C ALA A 219 -4.79 -35.21 7.16
N TYR A 220 -4.50 -34.84 8.40
CA TYR A 220 -5.49 -34.54 9.42
C TYR A 220 -5.86 -33.05 9.44
N ALA A 221 -7.13 -32.78 9.16
CA ALA A 221 -7.74 -31.47 9.36
C ALA A 221 -8.68 -31.49 10.57
N GLU A 222 -8.52 -30.51 11.46
CA GLU A 222 -9.45 -30.23 12.56
C GLU A 222 -9.71 -28.72 12.59
N SER A 223 -10.98 -28.32 12.47
CA SER A 223 -11.40 -26.91 12.51
C SER A 223 -10.55 -25.99 11.60
N ALA A 224 -10.39 -26.35 10.34
CA ALA A 224 -9.52 -25.68 9.37
C ALA A 224 -10.25 -25.50 8.03
N ALA A 225 -10.28 -24.27 7.50
CA ALA A 225 -10.85 -24.01 6.18
C ALA A 225 -9.99 -24.63 5.06
N PRO A 226 -10.59 -25.23 4.02
CA PRO A 226 -9.87 -25.64 2.82
C PRO A 226 -8.98 -24.54 2.26
N GLN A 227 -7.79 -24.94 1.79
CA GLN A 227 -6.86 -24.08 1.07
C GLN A 227 -6.83 -24.54 -0.40
N ALA A 228 -6.77 -23.60 -1.34
CA ALA A 228 -6.78 -23.89 -2.77
C ALA A 228 -5.46 -24.51 -3.26
N LEU A 229 -5.53 -25.47 -4.18
CA LEU A 229 -4.36 -25.90 -4.97
C LEU A 229 -3.84 -24.70 -5.79
N GLY A 230 -2.55 -24.38 -5.63
CA GLY A 230 -1.99 -23.05 -5.86
C GLY A 230 -1.32 -22.78 -7.20
N SER A 231 -1.31 -23.72 -8.16
CA SER A 231 -0.68 -23.48 -9.46
C SER A 231 -1.51 -22.51 -10.33
N ALA A 232 -0.86 -21.80 -11.25
CA ALA A 232 -1.55 -20.85 -12.15
C ALA A 232 -2.61 -21.53 -13.04
N VAL A 233 -2.39 -22.79 -13.41
CA VAL A 233 -3.38 -23.63 -14.13
C VAL A 233 -4.52 -24.03 -13.20
N ALA A 234 -4.22 -24.45 -11.96
CA ALA A 234 -5.23 -24.83 -10.98
C ALA A 234 -6.18 -23.66 -10.65
N ALA A 235 -5.63 -22.44 -10.51
CA ALA A 235 -6.38 -21.21 -10.27
C ALA A 235 -7.36 -20.83 -11.40
N GLN A 236 -7.26 -21.44 -12.59
CA GLN A 236 -8.10 -21.15 -13.77
C GLN A 236 -9.01 -22.32 -14.17
N LEU A 237 -9.08 -23.40 -13.39
CA LEU A 237 -9.92 -24.56 -13.70
C LEU A 237 -11.41 -24.17 -13.77
N LEU A 238 -12.09 -24.56 -14.85
CA LEU A 238 -13.53 -24.32 -15.05
C LEU A 238 -14.37 -25.58 -14.85
N ASN A 239 -13.79 -26.75 -15.11
CA ASN A 239 -14.44 -28.06 -14.96
C ASN A 239 -13.38 -29.14 -14.67
N TYR A 240 -13.74 -30.11 -13.82
CA TYR A 240 -12.90 -31.24 -13.41
C TYR A 240 -13.70 -32.30 -12.66
N ARG A 241 -13.14 -33.51 -12.55
CA ARG A 241 -13.53 -34.49 -11.52
C ARG A 241 -12.52 -34.45 -10.39
N LEU A 242 -12.99 -34.54 -9.16
CA LEU A 242 -12.19 -34.59 -7.94
C LEU A 242 -12.57 -35.84 -7.15
N GLU A 243 -11.59 -36.68 -6.87
CA GLU A 243 -11.75 -37.94 -6.15
C GLU A 243 -10.80 -37.95 -4.94
N PHE A 244 -11.27 -38.37 -3.77
CA PHE A 244 -10.43 -38.54 -2.59
C PHE A 244 -11.06 -39.50 -1.57
N ARG A 245 -10.24 -40.03 -0.66
CA ARG A 245 -10.72 -40.79 0.50
C ARG A 245 -10.74 -39.91 1.73
N VAL A 246 -11.78 -40.06 2.55
CA VAL A 246 -11.93 -39.34 3.82
C VAL A 246 -12.30 -40.29 4.96
N LYS A 247 -11.71 -40.07 6.13
CA LYS A 247 -12.08 -40.73 7.39
C LYS A 247 -12.50 -39.67 8.41
N PRO A 248 -13.80 -39.36 8.52
CA PRO A 248 -14.32 -38.48 9.57
C PRO A 248 -14.03 -39.09 10.95
N VAL A 249 -13.56 -38.32 11.92
CA VAL A 249 -13.31 -38.81 13.28
C VAL A 249 -14.09 -38.04 14.35
N LYS A 250 -14.65 -36.87 14.02
CA LYS A 250 -15.40 -35.99 14.92
C LYS A 250 -16.29 -35.05 14.11
N GLY A 251 -17.61 -35.06 14.31
CA GLY A 251 -18.59 -34.17 13.67
C GLY A 251 -18.80 -34.35 12.16
N GLY A 252 -17.73 -34.33 11.36
CA GLY A 252 -17.77 -34.49 9.91
C GLY A 252 -16.50 -33.99 9.22
N PHE A 253 -16.64 -33.45 8.01
CA PHE A 253 -15.55 -32.99 7.15
C PHE A 253 -16.05 -31.93 6.16
N GLY A 254 -15.17 -31.33 5.36
CA GLY A 254 -15.57 -30.49 4.24
C GLY A 254 -14.50 -30.34 3.17
N PHE A 255 -14.88 -29.84 2.00
CA PHE A 255 -13.98 -29.56 0.89
C PHE A 255 -14.48 -28.36 0.07
N SER A 256 -13.59 -27.71 -0.68
CA SER A 256 -13.92 -26.61 -1.58
C SER A 256 -13.79 -27.02 -3.04
N VAL A 257 -14.60 -26.40 -3.90
CA VAL A 257 -14.52 -26.47 -5.37
C VAL A 257 -14.72 -25.07 -5.97
N LEU A 258 -14.20 -24.82 -7.18
CA LEU A 258 -14.19 -23.49 -7.81
C LEU A 258 -13.57 -22.43 -6.86
N SER A 259 -12.44 -22.80 -6.26
CA SER A 259 -11.73 -22.03 -5.24
C SER A 259 -10.67 -21.12 -5.87
N ASP A 260 -10.80 -19.81 -5.69
CA ASP A 260 -9.72 -18.89 -6.03
C ASP A 260 -8.52 -19.02 -5.06
N THR A 261 -7.40 -18.35 -5.40
CA THR A 261 -6.17 -18.39 -4.60
C THR A 261 -6.27 -17.63 -3.27
N LEU A 262 -7.32 -16.83 -3.06
CA LEU A 262 -7.70 -16.22 -1.78
C LEU A 262 -8.71 -17.11 -1.00
N ASN A 263 -8.90 -18.35 -1.45
CA ASN A 263 -9.76 -19.41 -0.91
C ASN A 263 -11.28 -19.13 -0.94
N SER A 264 -11.76 -18.13 -1.68
CA SER A 264 -13.20 -18.00 -1.86
C SER A 264 -13.68 -18.99 -2.92
N ALA A 265 -14.64 -19.82 -2.54
CA ALA A 265 -15.02 -21.02 -3.29
C ALA A 265 -16.52 -21.32 -3.18
N ILE A 266 -16.91 -22.51 -3.65
CA ILE A 266 -18.07 -23.23 -3.14
C ILE A 266 -17.57 -24.23 -2.10
N TYR A 267 -17.83 -23.97 -0.82
CA TYR A 267 -17.48 -24.86 0.29
C TYR A 267 -18.61 -25.85 0.58
N ILE A 268 -18.30 -27.14 0.53
CA ILE A 268 -19.23 -28.24 0.78
C ILE A 268 -18.89 -28.87 2.14
N SER A 269 -19.81 -28.76 3.10
CA SER A 269 -19.67 -29.22 4.48
C SER A 269 -20.54 -30.44 4.74
N PHE A 270 -19.97 -31.46 5.37
CA PHE A 270 -20.67 -32.65 5.87
C PHE A 270 -20.76 -32.60 7.40
N ASP A 271 -21.96 -32.81 7.92
CA ASP A 271 -22.28 -32.86 9.35
C ASP A 271 -22.99 -34.18 9.64
N LEU A 272 -22.26 -35.13 10.23
CA LEU A 272 -22.73 -36.48 10.50
C LEU A 272 -23.64 -36.52 11.74
N ASP A 273 -23.46 -35.58 12.68
CA ASP A 273 -24.26 -35.47 13.90
C ASP A 273 -25.70 -34.99 13.57
N LYS A 274 -25.84 -34.07 12.61
CA LYS A 274 -27.14 -33.65 12.05
C LYS A 274 -27.62 -34.53 10.89
N ARG A 275 -26.76 -35.39 10.34
CA ARG A 275 -26.93 -36.09 9.06
C ARG A 275 -27.22 -35.18 7.87
N SER A 276 -26.59 -34.00 7.80
CA SER A 276 -26.81 -32.99 6.76
C SER A 276 -25.56 -32.67 5.95
N ILE A 277 -25.75 -32.29 4.69
CA ILE A 277 -24.75 -31.77 3.76
C ILE A 277 -25.18 -30.37 3.35
N THR A 278 -24.28 -29.40 3.36
CA THR A 278 -24.56 -28.00 2.97
C THR A 278 -23.48 -27.47 2.04
N ALA A 279 -23.86 -26.58 1.11
CA ALA A 279 -22.93 -25.86 0.24
C ALA A 279 -23.06 -24.35 0.43
N HIS A 280 -21.92 -23.66 0.52
CA HIS A 280 -21.80 -22.25 0.89
C HIS A 280 -20.89 -21.47 -0.08
N THR A 281 -21.20 -20.20 -0.35
CA THR A 281 -20.37 -19.32 -1.20
C THR A 281 -19.32 -18.61 -0.35
N GLY A 282 -18.13 -19.20 -0.25
CA GLY A 282 -17.06 -18.78 0.65
C GLY A 282 -16.12 -19.95 0.94
N SER A 283 -15.67 -20.09 2.19
CA SER A 283 -14.68 -21.11 2.59
C SER A 283 -15.13 -21.92 3.82
N THR A 284 -16.28 -21.58 4.40
CA THR A 284 -16.73 -22.09 5.71
C THR A 284 -18.25 -22.30 5.74
N ALA A 285 -18.73 -23.10 6.70
CA ALA A 285 -20.16 -23.32 6.92
C ALA A 285 -20.91 -22.11 7.55
N LEU A 286 -20.25 -20.94 7.66
CA LEU A 286 -20.84 -19.68 8.11
C LEU A 286 -21.16 -18.73 6.95
N ASP A 287 -20.57 -19.00 5.79
CA ASP A 287 -20.80 -18.22 4.57
C ASP A 287 -22.20 -18.51 3.99
N THR A 288 -22.65 -17.72 3.00
CA THR A 288 -24.02 -17.80 2.51
C THR A 288 -24.33 -19.20 1.94
N GLN A 289 -25.23 -19.93 2.59
CA GLN A 289 -25.65 -21.26 2.16
C GLN A 289 -26.51 -21.16 0.89
N ILE A 290 -26.15 -21.93 -0.14
CA ILE A 290 -26.85 -22.00 -1.44
C ILE A 290 -27.53 -23.34 -1.72
N ALA A 291 -27.09 -24.42 -1.08
CA ALA A 291 -27.76 -25.73 -1.17
C ALA A 291 -27.65 -26.50 0.14
N ALA A 292 -28.59 -27.43 0.34
CA ALA A 292 -28.56 -28.40 1.44
C ALA A 292 -29.23 -29.71 1.02
N ALA A 293 -28.79 -30.83 1.59
CA ALA A 293 -29.34 -32.17 1.41
C ALA A 293 -29.15 -33.00 2.69
N ASP A 294 -30.02 -33.99 2.91
CA ASP A 294 -29.84 -34.98 3.98
C ASP A 294 -28.94 -36.13 3.52
N ILE A 295 -28.08 -36.64 4.40
CA ILE A 295 -27.23 -37.82 4.12
C ILE A 295 -28.15 -39.05 3.93
N PRO A 296 -28.21 -39.67 2.73
CA PRO A 296 -29.19 -40.70 2.40
C PRO A 296 -29.24 -41.86 3.41
N ALA A 297 -30.43 -42.38 3.70
CA ALA A 297 -30.61 -43.40 4.76
C ALA A 297 -29.91 -44.75 4.47
N ASN A 298 -29.59 -45.03 3.21
CA ASN A 298 -28.77 -46.15 2.76
C ASN A 298 -27.25 -45.88 2.86
N LEU A 299 -26.82 -44.63 3.02
CA LEU A 299 -25.42 -44.25 3.21
C LEU A 299 -25.08 -44.15 4.71
N THR A 300 -24.09 -44.93 5.12
CA THR A 300 -23.61 -45.01 6.51
C THR A 300 -22.22 -44.37 6.63
N LEU A 301 -22.19 -43.03 6.69
CA LEU A 301 -20.97 -42.28 7.04
C LEU A 301 -20.68 -42.46 8.53
N ALA A 302 -19.70 -43.29 8.85
CA ALA A 302 -19.36 -43.68 10.22
C ALA A 302 -18.05 -43.05 10.68
N LEU A 303 -18.03 -42.51 11.91
CA LEU A 303 -16.80 -41.99 12.50
C LEU A 303 -15.77 -43.13 12.66
N GLY A 304 -14.55 -42.89 12.17
CA GLY A 304 -13.46 -43.86 12.14
C GLY A 304 -13.42 -44.76 10.89
N SER A 305 -14.39 -44.66 9.98
CA SER A 305 -14.41 -45.42 8.71
C SER A 305 -13.92 -44.60 7.52
N TRP A 306 -13.23 -45.24 6.58
CA TRP A 306 -12.82 -44.63 5.31
C TRP A 306 -13.94 -44.70 4.27
N HIS A 307 -14.29 -43.55 3.70
CA HIS A 307 -15.28 -43.36 2.65
C HIS A 307 -14.63 -42.77 1.39
N SER A 308 -15.17 -43.07 0.20
CA SER A 308 -14.69 -42.53 -1.08
C SER A 308 -15.61 -41.42 -1.57
N VAL A 309 -15.09 -40.22 -1.75
CA VAL A 309 -15.84 -39.05 -2.23
C VAL A 309 -15.45 -38.78 -3.67
N HIS A 310 -16.44 -38.58 -4.54
CA HIS A 310 -16.24 -38.14 -5.92
C HIS A 310 -17.11 -36.90 -6.16
N ALA A 311 -16.51 -35.81 -6.64
CA ALA A 311 -17.21 -34.61 -7.07
C ALA A 311 -16.98 -34.40 -8.56
N THR A 312 -18.06 -34.18 -9.32
CA THR A 312 -17.98 -33.64 -10.68
C THR A 312 -18.30 -32.16 -10.61
N VAL A 313 -17.37 -31.34 -11.08
CA VAL A 313 -17.46 -29.89 -11.12
C VAL A 313 -17.55 -29.48 -12.58
N ASP A 314 -18.68 -28.90 -12.96
CA ASP A 314 -18.79 -28.00 -14.10
C ASP A 314 -19.03 -26.57 -13.57
N ILE A 315 -18.80 -25.57 -14.41
CA ILE A 315 -18.80 -24.15 -14.03
C ILE A 315 -20.10 -23.71 -13.32
N THR A 316 -21.24 -24.25 -13.75
CA THR A 316 -22.57 -23.98 -13.18
C THR A 316 -23.03 -25.09 -12.25
N ASP A 317 -22.75 -26.35 -12.57
CA ASP A 317 -23.35 -27.54 -11.94
C ASP A 317 -22.30 -28.38 -11.20
N VAL A 318 -22.52 -28.61 -9.91
CA VAL A 318 -21.69 -29.48 -9.07
C VAL A 318 -22.52 -30.65 -8.56
N SER A 319 -22.02 -31.87 -8.76
CA SER A 319 -22.55 -33.08 -8.12
C SER A 319 -21.50 -33.74 -7.24
N VAL A 320 -21.95 -34.37 -6.16
CA VAL A 320 -21.12 -35.12 -5.21
C VAL A 320 -21.76 -36.47 -4.92
N SER A 321 -20.98 -37.53 -5.04
CA SER A 321 -21.31 -38.87 -4.57
C SER A 321 -20.34 -39.33 -3.49
N VAL A 322 -20.81 -40.19 -2.59
CA VAL A 322 -19.98 -40.82 -1.56
C VAL A 322 -20.29 -42.31 -1.51
N ASP A 323 -19.25 -43.14 -1.55
CA ASP A 323 -19.34 -44.60 -1.70
C ASP A 323 -20.25 -45.05 -2.87
N ASN A 324 -20.17 -44.29 -3.98
CA ASN A 324 -20.98 -44.44 -5.20
C ASN A 324 -22.50 -44.21 -5.04
N ILE A 325 -22.92 -43.54 -3.96
CA ILE A 325 -24.29 -43.03 -3.78
C ILE A 325 -24.26 -41.52 -4.01
N ASP A 326 -25.08 -40.98 -4.92
CA ASP A 326 -25.24 -39.54 -5.09
C ASP A 326 -25.84 -38.92 -3.81
N VAL A 327 -25.20 -37.87 -3.29
CA VAL A 327 -25.60 -37.22 -2.03
C VAL A 327 -25.94 -35.74 -2.16
N LEU A 328 -25.41 -35.07 -3.19
CA LEU A 328 -25.67 -33.66 -3.45
C LEU A 328 -25.61 -33.39 -4.95
N LYS A 329 -26.56 -32.60 -5.45
CA LYS A 329 -26.45 -31.89 -6.73
C LYS A 329 -26.94 -30.46 -6.54
N LEU A 330 -26.18 -29.50 -7.04
CA LEU A 330 -26.49 -28.08 -6.97
C LEU A 330 -26.12 -27.39 -8.28
N SER A 331 -26.87 -26.34 -8.62
CA SER A 331 -26.52 -25.38 -9.65
C SER A 331 -26.23 -24.04 -8.97
N GLN A 332 -25.22 -23.30 -9.41
CA GLN A 332 -24.77 -22.07 -8.76
C GLN A 332 -24.23 -21.04 -9.76
N SER A 333 -24.12 -19.79 -9.32
CA SER A 333 -23.68 -18.64 -10.14
C SER A 333 -22.84 -17.63 -9.34
N ALA A 334 -22.17 -18.09 -8.27
CA ALA A 334 -21.41 -17.27 -7.35
C ALA A 334 -19.89 -17.38 -7.54
N ARG A 335 -19.41 -18.51 -8.09
CA ARG A 335 -18.00 -18.76 -8.42
C ARG A 335 -17.93 -19.48 -9.77
N PHE A 336 -16.99 -19.10 -10.62
CA PHE A 336 -16.97 -19.51 -12.04
C PHE A 336 -15.66 -20.17 -12.48
N PHE A 337 -14.66 -20.21 -11.61
CA PHE A 337 -13.34 -20.76 -11.87
C PHE A 337 -12.65 -21.07 -10.53
N GLY A 338 -11.57 -21.85 -10.59
CA GLY A 338 -10.68 -22.09 -9.47
C GLY A 338 -10.55 -23.57 -9.13
N SER A 339 -9.61 -23.86 -8.23
CA SER A 339 -9.24 -25.22 -7.86
C SER A 339 -10.08 -25.75 -6.69
N PHE A 340 -9.50 -26.65 -5.92
CA PHE A 340 -10.15 -27.39 -4.83
C PHE A 340 -9.22 -27.44 -3.62
N GLY A 341 -9.79 -27.82 -2.49
CA GLY A 341 -9.10 -28.00 -1.21
C GLY A 341 -9.91 -28.85 -0.25
N PHE A 342 -9.31 -29.30 0.85
CA PHE A 342 -9.95 -30.14 1.87
C PHE A 342 -9.73 -29.58 3.28
N GLY A 343 -10.68 -29.83 4.18
CA GLY A 343 -10.69 -29.23 5.52
C GLY A 343 -11.80 -29.75 6.42
N ALA A 344 -12.12 -28.99 7.48
CA ALA A 344 -13.16 -29.33 8.43
C ALA A 344 -13.76 -28.08 9.09
N SER A 345 -15.09 -27.99 9.11
CA SER A 345 -15.85 -26.95 9.82
C SER A 345 -15.51 -26.90 11.32
N LEU A 346 -15.77 -25.78 12.01
CA LEU A 346 -15.43 -25.63 13.44
C LEU A 346 -15.98 -26.79 14.29
N GLY A 347 -15.07 -27.43 15.04
CA GLY A 347 -15.37 -28.57 15.89
C GLY A 347 -15.34 -29.93 15.18
N HIS A 348 -15.33 -29.96 13.85
CA HIS A 348 -15.21 -31.17 13.04
C HIS A 348 -13.72 -31.55 12.86
N ALA A 349 -13.45 -32.83 12.62
CA ALA A 349 -12.13 -33.32 12.22
C ALA A 349 -12.18 -34.61 11.39
N ALA A 350 -11.26 -34.72 10.43
CA ALA A 350 -11.14 -35.86 9.51
C ALA A 350 -9.70 -36.06 9.00
N TYR A 351 -9.39 -37.28 8.58
CA TYR A 351 -8.21 -37.59 7.78
C TYR A 351 -8.56 -37.66 6.29
N PHE A 352 -7.65 -37.22 5.43
CA PHE A 352 -7.77 -37.27 3.96
C PHE A 352 -6.62 -38.07 3.34
N GLN A 353 -6.91 -38.87 2.32
CA GLN A 353 -5.97 -39.70 1.58
C GLN A 353 -6.29 -39.74 0.08
N ASN A 354 -5.28 -40.08 -0.73
CA ASN A 354 -5.40 -40.43 -2.15
C ASN A 354 -6.25 -39.43 -2.96
N ILE A 355 -5.90 -38.14 -2.90
CA ILE A 355 -6.54 -37.13 -3.75
C ILE A 355 -6.11 -37.33 -5.20
N THR A 356 -7.05 -37.27 -6.13
CA THR A 356 -6.80 -37.25 -7.58
C THR A 356 -7.81 -36.31 -8.23
N ALA A 357 -7.34 -35.41 -9.09
CA ALA A 357 -8.18 -34.55 -9.90
C ALA A 357 -7.88 -34.77 -11.38
N THR A 358 -8.93 -34.86 -12.20
CA THR A 358 -8.82 -35.07 -13.65
C THR A 358 -9.69 -34.10 -14.43
N THR A 359 -9.31 -33.84 -15.69
CA THR A 359 -10.20 -33.18 -16.66
C THR A 359 -11.45 -34.05 -16.93
N PRO A 360 -12.52 -33.51 -17.54
CA PRO A 360 -13.64 -34.33 -18.01
C PRO A 360 -13.22 -35.44 -19.00
N THR A 361 -12.12 -35.27 -19.73
CA THR A 361 -11.51 -36.26 -20.63
C THR A 361 -10.67 -37.33 -19.91
N GLY A 362 -10.29 -37.12 -18.65
CA GLY A 362 -9.57 -38.08 -17.81
C GLY A 362 -8.06 -37.81 -17.63
N ASP A 363 -7.56 -36.69 -18.14
CA ASP A 363 -6.17 -36.27 -17.99
C ASP A 363 -5.91 -35.80 -16.55
N VAL A 364 -4.80 -36.23 -15.94
CA VAL A 364 -4.51 -35.94 -14.53
C VAL A 364 -4.06 -34.48 -14.36
N ILE A 365 -4.80 -33.74 -13.55
CA ILE A 365 -4.51 -32.36 -13.12
C ILE A 365 -3.60 -32.39 -11.88
N TYR A 366 -3.91 -33.27 -10.92
CA TYR A 366 -3.17 -33.42 -9.67
C TYR A 366 -3.42 -34.81 -9.07
N THR A 367 -2.43 -35.39 -8.38
CA THR A 367 -2.63 -36.61 -7.57
C THR A 367 -1.60 -36.69 -6.43
N HIS A 368 -2.03 -37.09 -5.22
CA HIS A 368 -1.15 -37.25 -4.06
C HIS A 368 -1.73 -38.25 -3.04
N PRO A 369 -0.92 -39.11 -2.38
CA PRO A 369 -1.41 -40.02 -1.34
C PRO A 369 -1.86 -39.29 -0.05
N LEU A 370 -1.33 -38.10 0.19
CA LEU A 370 -1.52 -37.26 1.40
C LEU A 370 -0.99 -37.86 2.71
N THR A 371 -0.14 -38.90 2.64
CA THR A 371 0.45 -39.60 3.80
C THR A 371 1.79 -39.02 4.26
N ASP A 372 2.26 -37.96 3.62
CA ASP A 372 3.53 -37.27 3.88
C ASP A 372 3.40 -35.79 3.48
N CYS A 373 4.36 -34.95 3.91
CA CYS A 373 4.22 -33.50 3.82
C CYS A 373 4.43 -32.86 2.43
N SER A 374 4.81 -33.57 1.35
CA SER A 374 5.19 -32.86 0.10
C SER A 374 4.06 -32.01 -0.51
N PHE A 375 2.79 -32.43 -0.38
CA PHE A 375 1.66 -31.63 -0.87
C PHE A 375 1.45 -30.30 -0.14
N LEU A 376 2.03 -30.09 1.06
CA LEU A 376 1.78 -28.86 1.82
C LEU A 376 2.27 -27.61 1.07
N ALA A 377 3.29 -27.74 0.20
CA ALA A 377 3.71 -26.65 -0.67
C ALA A 377 2.66 -26.32 -1.76
N ASP A 378 2.08 -27.36 -2.39
CA ASP A 378 1.15 -27.23 -3.53
C ASP A 378 -0.14 -26.47 -3.17
N PHE A 379 -0.57 -26.55 -1.91
CA PHE A 379 -1.76 -25.89 -1.37
C PHE A 379 -1.43 -24.67 -0.48
N PHE A 380 -0.17 -24.21 -0.46
CA PHE A 380 0.31 -23.12 0.38
C PHE A 380 0.05 -23.32 1.89
N MET A 381 0.14 -24.57 2.36
CA MET A 381 -0.13 -25.03 3.73
C MET A 381 1.11 -25.32 4.58
N GLY A 382 2.32 -25.16 4.03
CA GLY A 382 3.59 -25.35 4.76
C GLY A 382 4.09 -24.09 5.47
N ALA A 383 5.28 -24.19 6.07
CA ALA A 383 5.99 -23.04 6.65
C ALA A 383 6.45 -22.00 5.60
N ASN A 384 6.57 -20.73 6.00
CA ASN A 384 6.99 -19.63 5.12
C ASN A 384 8.51 -19.66 4.82
N PRO A 385 8.96 -19.71 3.55
CA PRO A 385 10.36 -19.95 3.20
C PRO A 385 11.26 -18.70 3.28
N ALA A 386 10.72 -17.51 3.60
CA ALA A 386 11.45 -16.25 3.69
C ALA A 386 10.93 -15.38 4.84
N ASP A 387 11.73 -14.39 5.26
CA ASP A 387 11.26 -13.26 6.05
C ASP A 387 10.37 -12.41 5.14
N THR A 388 9.15 -12.07 5.58
CA THR A 388 8.16 -11.35 4.75
C THR A 388 7.36 -10.34 5.54
N ILE A 389 7.20 -9.14 5.01
CA ILE A 389 6.17 -8.17 5.41
C ILE A 389 4.82 -8.61 4.82
N VAL A 390 3.77 -8.66 5.64
CA VAL A 390 2.36 -8.84 5.24
C VAL A 390 1.55 -7.55 5.36
N ASP A 391 0.35 -7.56 4.78
CA ASP A 391 -0.67 -6.51 4.94
C ASP A 391 -1.06 -6.30 6.42
N GLY A 392 -1.47 -7.36 7.12
CA GLY A 392 -2.04 -7.27 8.44
C GLY A 392 -1.82 -8.51 9.29
N SER A 393 -1.55 -8.29 10.58
CA SER A 393 -1.00 -9.33 11.45
C SER A 393 -2.05 -10.31 12.00
N ARG A 394 -3.34 -9.94 12.03
CA ARG A 394 -4.45 -10.87 12.30
C ARG A 394 -4.89 -11.53 11.00
N ARG A 395 -5.19 -10.69 10.01
CA ARG A 395 -5.54 -11.00 8.64
C ARG A 395 -5.04 -9.86 7.75
N ASP A 396 -4.77 -10.09 6.47
CA ASP A 396 -4.95 -11.36 5.74
C ASP A 396 -3.71 -12.26 5.75
N ARG A 397 -2.58 -11.75 6.26
CA ARG A 397 -1.28 -12.43 6.34
C ARG A 397 -0.72 -12.83 4.97
N ILE A 398 -0.92 -11.94 4.00
CA ILE A 398 -0.49 -12.08 2.62
C ILE A 398 0.45 -10.90 2.30
N ALA A 399 1.48 -11.13 1.49
CA ALA A 399 2.34 -10.06 1.03
C ALA A 399 1.63 -9.30 -0.10
N TYR A 400 1.29 -8.03 0.11
CA TYR A 400 0.59 -7.17 -0.85
C TYR A 400 1.50 -6.03 -1.33
N SER A 401 1.47 -5.72 -2.63
CA SER A 401 2.51 -4.88 -3.23
C SER A 401 2.36 -3.37 -2.96
N GLY A 402 1.14 -2.86 -2.77
CA GLY A 402 0.89 -1.48 -2.37
C GLY A 402 1.16 -1.22 -0.88
N ASP A 403 0.92 -2.21 -0.03
CA ASP A 403 1.29 -2.17 1.39
C ASP A 403 2.79 -1.97 1.59
N LEU A 404 3.62 -2.60 0.75
CA LEU A 404 5.08 -2.42 0.78
C LEU A 404 5.52 -0.97 0.54
N ASP A 405 4.83 -0.21 -0.30
CA ASP A 405 5.16 1.20 -0.62
C ASP A 405 5.08 2.13 0.61
N ILE A 406 4.31 1.73 1.63
CA ILE A 406 4.25 2.41 2.93
C ILE A 406 5.09 1.67 3.99
N ALA A 407 5.02 0.34 4.02
CA ALA A 407 5.67 -0.46 5.06
C ALA A 407 7.21 -0.45 4.97
N VAL A 408 7.79 -0.42 3.76
CA VAL A 408 9.25 -0.37 3.54
C VAL A 408 9.86 0.88 4.20
N GLY A 409 9.28 2.06 3.97
CA GLY A 409 9.73 3.30 4.60
C GLY A 409 9.58 3.30 6.13
N ALA A 410 8.50 2.72 6.65
CA ALA A 410 8.26 2.60 8.08
C ALA A 410 9.22 1.59 8.76
N ALA A 411 9.55 0.49 8.09
CA ALA A 411 10.55 -0.48 8.52
C ALA A 411 11.95 0.15 8.56
N PHE A 412 12.40 0.81 7.48
CA PHE A 412 13.67 1.53 7.47
C PHE A 412 13.77 2.60 8.56
N ALA A 413 12.67 3.30 8.86
CA ALA A 413 12.65 4.30 9.91
C ALA A 413 12.72 3.72 11.34
N SER A 414 12.37 2.44 11.56
CA SER A 414 12.15 1.88 12.90
C SER A 414 12.81 0.52 13.16
N THR A 415 12.33 -0.56 12.53
CA THR A 415 12.81 -1.94 12.75
C THR A 415 14.14 -2.23 12.07
N PHE A 416 14.42 -1.54 10.96
CA PHE A 416 15.49 -1.85 10.00
C PHE A 416 15.45 -3.31 9.51
N GLY A 417 14.23 -3.86 9.35
CA GLY A 417 13.97 -5.24 8.93
C GLY A 417 14.32 -5.52 7.45
N THR A 418 15.57 -5.32 7.04
CA THR A 418 15.97 -5.41 5.63
C THR A 418 15.75 -6.79 5.01
N SER A 419 15.81 -7.87 5.79
CA SER A 419 15.51 -9.22 5.28
C SER A 419 14.03 -9.42 4.96
N PHE A 420 13.12 -8.84 5.74
CA PHE A 420 11.68 -8.83 5.45
C PHE A 420 11.36 -7.99 4.20
N ILE A 421 12.06 -6.87 4.01
CA ILE A 421 11.96 -6.03 2.81
C ILE A 421 12.44 -6.82 1.59
N ASP A 422 13.68 -7.32 1.61
CA ASP A 422 14.28 -8.03 0.48
C ASP A 422 13.48 -9.30 0.14
N GLY A 423 13.05 -10.07 1.15
CA GLY A 423 12.24 -11.28 0.97
C GLY A 423 10.82 -11.02 0.43
N SER A 424 10.14 -9.96 0.87
CA SER A 424 8.84 -9.57 0.28
C SER A 424 8.97 -9.06 -1.15
N LEU A 425 10.03 -8.32 -1.47
CA LEU A 425 10.30 -7.87 -2.83
C LEU A 425 10.60 -9.07 -3.74
N ASP A 426 11.50 -9.97 -3.35
CA ASP A 426 11.83 -11.16 -4.14
C ASP A 426 10.62 -12.08 -4.34
N LEU A 427 9.76 -12.24 -3.32
CA LEU A 427 8.51 -12.99 -3.42
C LEU A 427 7.55 -12.35 -4.42
N ILE A 428 7.07 -11.12 -4.18
CA ILE A 428 6.06 -10.49 -5.05
C ILE A 428 6.62 -10.27 -6.47
N GLY A 429 7.88 -9.85 -6.59
CA GLY A 429 8.50 -9.57 -7.88
C GLY A 429 8.87 -10.81 -8.69
N SER A 430 8.64 -12.02 -8.17
CA SER A 430 8.63 -13.24 -8.98
C SER A 430 7.30 -13.42 -9.73
N TYR A 431 6.21 -12.84 -9.24
CA TYR A 431 4.89 -12.82 -9.87
C TYR A 431 4.76 -11.69 -10.91
N GLN A 432 5.84 -11.39 -11.63
CA GLN A 432 5.77 -10.58 -12.84
C GLN A 432 5.15 -11.42 -13.96
N VAL A 433 4.26 -10.82 -14.75
CA VAL A 433 3.52 -11.53 -15.80
C VAL A 433 4.17 -11.35 -17.18
N THR A 434 3.71 -12.12 -18.19
CA THR A 434 4.24 -12.06 -19.56
C THR A 434 4.10 -10.67 -20.23
N PRO A 435 3.02 -9.88 -20.06
CA PRO A 435 2.99 -8.47 -20.48
C PRO A 435 4.05 -7.57 -19.81
N GLY A 436 4.19 -7.60 -18.49
CA GLY A 436 5.17 -6.75 -17.78
C GLY A 436 4.77 -6.23 -16.39
N PHE A 437 3.48 -6.20 -16.08
CA PHE A 437 2.99 -5.88 -14.73
C PHE A 437 3.14 -7.06 -13.76
N PHE A 438 2.70 -6.89 -12.52
CA PHE A 438 2.82 -7.87 -11.44
C PHE A 438 1.43 -8.28 -10.94
N THR A 439 1.28 -9.48 -10.36
CA THR A 439 0.11 -9.75 -9.52
C THR A 439 0.22 -8.97 -8.21
N PRO A 440 -0.89 -8.52 -7.61
CA PRO A 440 -0.85 -7.57 -6.50
C PRO A 440 -0.57 -8.21 -5.13
N THR A 441 -0.55 -9.55 -5.06
CA THR A 441 -0.51 -10.35 -3.81
C THR A 441 0.35 -11.60 -3.97
N ALA A 442 0.91 -12.11 -2.86
CA ALA A 442 1.55 -13.41 -2.74
C ALA A 442 1.33 -14.01 -1.33
N LYS A 443 0.89 -15.28 -1.23
CA LYS A 443 0.78 -15.99 0.06
C LYS A 443 2.18 -16.32 0.59
N ILE A 444 2.47 -16.00 1.85
CA ILE A 444 3.84 -16.06 2.38
C ILE A 444 4.41 -17.49 2.54
N GLN A 445 3.57 -18.53 2.41
CA GLN A 445 3.97 -19.94 2.40
C GLN A 445 4.64 -20.37 1.09
N GLN A 446 4.48 -19.62 -0.01
CA GLN A 446 5.03 -19.98 -1.31
C GLN A 446 6.46 -19.44 -1.49
N ALA A 447 7.28 -20.17 -2.24
CA ALA A 447 8.59 -19.66 -2.66
C ALA A 447 8.44 -18.69 -3.85
N PRO A 448 9.43 -17.81 -4.10
CA PRO A 448 9.48 -17.03 -5.34
C PRO A 448 9.44 -17.94 -6.57
N LEU A 449 8.64 -17.58 -7.57
CA LEU A 449 8.51 -18.30 -8.84
C LEU A 449 9.83 -18.28 -9.63
N SER A 450 10.15 -19.40 -10.27
CA SER A 450 11.33 -19.56 -11.13
C SER A 450 11.16 -18.99 -12.53
N ALA A 451 9.93 -18.63 -12.93
CA ALA A 451 9.59 -18.07 -14.23
C ALA A 451 8.39 -17.10 -14.12
N PRO A 452 8.25 -16.11 -15.03
CA PRO A 452 7.08 -15.25 -15.10
C PRO A 452 5.77 -16.03 -15.32
N LEU A 453 4.65 -15.48 -14.84
CA LEU A 453 3.33 -16.05 -15.09
C LEU A 453 2.81 -15.66 -16.47
N ASP A 454 2.36 -16.64 -17.26
CA ASP A 454 1.71 -16.36 -18.55
C ASP A 454 0.22 -16.03 -18.38
N VAL A 455 -0.05 -14.82 -17.90
CA VAL A 455 -1.39 -14.27 -17.66
C VAL A 455 -1.46 -12.81 -18.07
N ASN A 456 -2.59 -12.37 -18.61
CA ASN A 456 -2.82 -10.98 -19.02
C ASN A 456 -3.85 -10.27 -18.12
N VAL A 457 -3.70 -10.39 -16.80
CA VAL A 457 -4.60 -9.74 -15.83
C VAL A 457 -3.95 -9.57 -14.44
N THR A 458 -4.36 -8.53 -13.71
CA THR A 458 -3.92 -8.28 -12.32
C THR A 458 -5.04 -7.91 -11.34
N GLY A 459 -6.21 -7.44 -11.80
CA GLY A 459 -7.27 -6.91 -10.92
C GLY A 459 -6.98 -5.53 -10.32
N LEU A 460 -5.72 -5.24 -9.96
CA LEU A 460 -5.30 -4.05 -9.21
C LEU A 460 -4.04 -3.41 -9.84
N ILE A 461 -4.15 -2.78 -11.02
CA ILE A 461 -2.95 -2.30 -11.73
C ILE A 461 -2.19 -1.18 -10.98
N GLY A 462 -2.88 -0.37 -10.17
CA GLY A 462 -2.24 0.62 -9.29
C GLY A 462 -1.14 0.00 -8.41
N TYR A 463 -1.40 -1.21 -7.91
CA TYR A 463 -0.48 -1.96 -7.05
C TYR A 463 0.81 -2.42 -7.76
N SER A 464 0.82 -2.53 -9.09
CA SER A 464 2.06 -2.73 -9.85
C SER A 464 2.93 -1.47 -9.88
N PHE A 465 2.34 -0.27 -9.93
CA PHE A 465 3.10 0.99 -9.88
C PHE A 465 3.62 1.30 -8.47
N ASN A 466 2.82 1.04 -7.42
CA ASN A 466 3.28 1.14 -6.02
C ASN A 466 4.41 0.14 -5.70
N PHE A 467 4.44 -1.01 -6.38
CA PHE A 467 5.56 -1.95 -6.23
C PHE A 467 6.88 -1.35 -6.77
N LEU A 468 6.84 -0.60 -7.88
CA LEU A 468 8.02 0.07 -8.44
C LEU A 468 8.58 1.12 -7.47
N THR A 469 7.73 1.86 -6.75
CA THR A 469 8.17 2.87 -5.77
C THR A 469 8.74 2.22 -4.50
N ALA A 470 8.21 1.08 -4.06
CA ALA A 470 8.82 0.26 -3.00
C ALA A 470 10.23 -0.27 -3.39
N ILE A 471 10.39 -0.74 -4.64
CA ILE A 471 11.70 -1.17 -5.19
C ILE A 471 12.69 0.01 -5.23
N ALA A 472 12.24 1.17 -5.73
CA ALA A 472 13.05 2.38 -5.78
C ALA A 472 13.47 2.87 -4.38
N GLN A 473 12.57 2.80 -3.39
CA GLN A 473 12.89 3.16 -2.00
C GLN A 473 13.90 2.18 -1.35
N ASN A 474 13.81 0.86 -1.62
CA ASN A 474 14.84 -0.07 -1.15
C ASN A 474 16.21 0.29 -1.77
N TYR A 475 16.25 0.65 -3.06
CA TYR A 475 17.50 1.12 -3.67
C TYR A 475 18.01 2.44 -3.07
N GLU A 476 17.16 3.46 -2.90
CA GLU A 476 17.53 4.75 -2.29
C GLU A 476 18.12 4.55 -0.89
N MET A 477 17.52 3.71 -0.06
CA MET A 477 17.93 3.52 1.34
C MET A 477 19.16 2.60 1.47
N ARG A 478 19.45 1.74 0.48
CA ARG A 478 20.53 0.73 0.55
C ARG A 478 21.75 1.00 -0.35
N GLY A 479 21.57 1.69 -1.46
CA GLY A 479 22.64 1.96 -2.44
C GLY A 479 23.19 0.73 -3.16
N ASN A 480 22.45 -0.39 -3.17
CA ASN A 480 22.92 -1.66 -3.71
C ASN A 480 22.84 -1.69 -5.24
N LEU A 481 23.95 -1.42 -5.92
CA LEU A 481 24.08 -1.45 -7.39
C LEU A 481 23.71 -2.81 -8.01
N THR A 482 24.03 -3.92 -7.35
CA THR A 482 23.64 -5.27 -7.84
C THR A 482 22.13 -5.48 -7.77
N PHE A 483 21.46 -4.95 -6.74
CA PHE A 483 20.00 -4.91 -6.67
C PHE A 483 19.43 -4.07 -7.82
N ALA A 484 19.94 -2.85 -8.05
CA ALA A 484 19.50 -2.02 -9.17
C ALA A 484 19.63 -2.74 -10.53
N GLN A 485 20.77 -3.38 -10.79
CA GLN A 485 21.03 -4.17 -12.01
C GLN A 485 20.09 -5.39 -12.14
N THR A 486 19.78 -6.08 -11.04
CA THR A 486 18.86 -7.23 -11.02
C THR A 486 17.41 -6.81 -11.29
N TRP A 487 17.01 -5.63 -10.79
CA TRP A 487 15.63 -5.16 -10.83
C TRP A 487 15.28 -4.28 -12.03
N ALA A 488 16.26 -3.55 -12.59
CA ALA A 488 16.03 -2.67 -13.74
C ALA A 488 15.33 -3.35 -14.94
N PRO A 489 15.62 -4.60 -15.35
CA PRO A 489 14.88 -5.26 -16.42
C PRO A 489 13.39 -5.48 -16.10
N LYS A 490 13.05 -5.77 -14.84
CA LYS A 490 11.65 -5.92 -14.39
C LYS A 490 10.93 -4.56 -14.41
N VAL A 491 11.61 -3.52 -13.90
CA VAL A 491 11.10 -2.13 -13.88
C VAL A 491 10.85 -1.61 -15.29
N VAL A 492 11.83 -1.75 -16.19
CA VAL A 492 11.75 -1.43 -17.63
C VAL A 492 10.52 -2.07 -18.26
N LYS A 493 10.33 -3.39 -18.06
CA LYS A 493 9.21 -4.13 -18.65
C LYS A 493 7.83 -3.62 -18.19
N MET A 494 7.68 -3.24 -16.92
CA MET A 494 6.45 -2.63 -16.41
C MET A 494 6.21 -1.22 -17.00
N LEU A 495 7.25 -0.39 -17.07
CA LEU A 495 7.14 0.97 -17.58
C LEU A 495 6.90 1.01 -19.11
N ASP A 496 7.51 0.10 -19.87
CA ASP A 496 7.29 -0.04 -21.31
C ASP A 496 5.90 -0.63 -21.61
N TRP A 497 5.42 -1.55 -20.78
CA TRP A 497 4.02 -1.99 -20.85
C TRP A 497 3.08 -0.80 -20.61
N ALA A 498 3.30 -0.02 -19.55
CA ALA A 498 2.44 1.12 -19.21
C ALA A 498 2.44 2.19 -20.32
N ASP A 499 3.59 2.47 -20.93
CA ASP A 499 3.70 3.37 -22.08
C ASP A 499 2.91 2.88 -23.30
N SER A 500 2.88 1.56 -23.55
CA SER A 500 2.10 1.00 -24.65
C SER A 500 0.58 1.11 -24.46
N GLN A 501 0.11 1.42 -23.25
CA GLN A 501 -1.30 1.73 -22.94
C GLN A 501 -1.59 3.25 -22.97
N THR A 502 -0.66 4.09 -23.43
CA THR A 502 -0.89 5.54 -23.53
C THR A 502 -1.62 5.93 -24.81
N LEU A 503 -2.57 6.86 -24.69
CA LEU A 503 -3.33 7.43 -25.79
C LEU A 503 -2.54 8.56 -26.48
N PRO A 504 -2.92 8.96 -27.72
CA PRO A 504 -2.28 10.08 -28.42
C PRO A 504 -2.33 11.44 -27.71
N ASN A 505 -3.15 11.60 -26.65
CA ASN A 505 -3.17 12.78 -25.79
C ASN A 505 -2.12 12.74 -24.65
N GLY A 506 -1.35 11.65 -24.52
CA GLY A 506 -0.30 11.46 -23.52
C GLY A 506 -0.77 10.86 -22.18
N LEU A 507 -2.05 10.44 -22.07
CA LEU A 507 -2.62 9.84 -20.87
C LEU A 507 -2.58 8.30 -20.93
N PHE A 508 -2.32 7.66 -19.81
CA PHE A 508 -2.47 6.22 -19.60
C PHE A 508 -3.95 5.84 -19.55
N ASN A 509 -4.34 4.80 -20.27
CA ASN A 509 -5.73 4.38 -20.43
C ASN A 509 -5.91 2.89 -20.17
N LEU A 510 -6.82 2.54 -19.26
CA LEU A 510 -7.26 1.16 -19.06
C LEU A 510 -8.50 0.88 -19.89
N ALA A 511 -8.32 0.24 -21.06
CA ALA A 511 -9.45 -0.18 -21.87
C ALA A 511 -10.36 -1.19 -21.12
N GLU A 512 -9.76 -2.08 -20.33
CA GLU A 512 -10.42 -3.20 -19.66
C GLU A 512 -10.65 -2.96 -18.15
N GLU A 513 -11.86 -3.20 -17.67
CA GLU A 513 -12.23 -3.03 -16.25
C GLU A 513 -11.58 -4.06 -15.31
N SER A 514 -11.13 -5.20 -15.85
CA SER A 514 -10.40 -6.25 -15.14
C SER A 514 -8.98 -5.85 -14.67
N PHE A 515 -8.51 -4.67 -15.06
CA PHE A 515 -7.30 -4.04 -14.54
C PHE A 515 -7.60 -2.93 -13.53
N GLY A 516 -8.83 -2.40 -13.54
CA GLY A 516 -9.22 -1.10 -13.01
C GLY A 516 -9.54 -1.04 -11.52
N GLY A 517 -9.18 -2.06 -10.74
CA GLY A 517 -9.34 -2.03 -9.29
C GLY A 517 -8.28 -1.17 -8.60
N ASP A 518 -8.66 -0.65 -7.45
CA ASP A 518 -7.76 -0.09 -6.44
C ASP A 518 -8.08 -0.76 -5.10
N TRP A 519 -7.15 -0.75 -4.14
CA TRP A 519 -7.33 -1.45 -2.85
C TRP A 519 -8.20 -0.66 -1.87
N ASN A 520 -8.72 0.49 -2.28
CA ASN A 520 -10.01 0.94 -1.80
C ASN A 520 -11.07 -0.10 -2.26
N TYR A 521 -11.15 -1.26 -1.60
CA TYR A 521 -12.02 -2.40 -1.96
C TYR A 521 -13.54 -2.08 -1.90
N TYR A 522 -13.85 -0.84 -1.52
CA TYR A 522 -15.17 -0.22 -1.49
C TYR A 522 -15.40 0.74 -2.68
N ASP A 523 -14.55 0.66 -3.71
CA ASP A 523 -14.68 1.37 -4.98
C ASP A 523 -15.27 0.44 -6.06
N PRO A 524 -16.07 0.98 -7.00
CA PRO A 524 -16.33 0.29 -8.26
C PRO A 524 -15.04 0.20 -9.12
N PRO A 525 -14.86 -0.87 -9.92
CA PRO A 525 -13.79 -0.94 -10.92
C PRO A 525 -13.82 0.25 -11.89
N GLN A 526 -12.65 0.76 -12.29
CA GLN A 526 -12.52 2.00 -13.06
C GLN A 526 -11.75 1.79 -14.38
N SER A 527 -12.41 2.03 -15.52
CA SER A 527 -11.83 1.98 -16.88
C SER A 527 -11.79 3.35 -17.56
N GLY A 528 -10.97 3.46 -18.59
CA GLY A 528 -10.67 4.69 -19.33
C GLY A 528 -9.43 5.40 -18.77
N VAL A 529 -9.37 6.71 -18.98
CA VAL A 529 -8.40 7.59 -18.32
C VAL A 529 -8.86 7.90 -16.90
N VAL A 530 -8.26 7.19 -15.93
CA VAL A 530 -8.44 7.39 -14.49
C VAL A 530 -7.24 8.14 -13.92
N THR A 531 -7.49 9.21 -13.16
CA THR A 531 -6.43 10.07 -12.61
C THR A 531 -5.49 9.31 -11.69
N LYS A 532 -6.02 8.48 -10.78
CA LYS A 532 -5.23 7.65 -9.83
C LYS A 532 -4.14 6.85 -10.54
N PHE A 533 -4.49 6.13 -11.60
CA PHE A 533 -3.53 5.29 -12.34
C PHE A 533 -2.52 6.12 -13.14
N ASN A 534 -2.94 7.26 -13.69
CA ASN A 534 -2.04 8.20 -14.37
C ASN A 534 -0.99 8.82 -13.42
N VAL A 535 -1.41 9.29 -12.24
CA VAL A 535 -0.49 9.95 -11.29
C VAL A 535 0.44 8.96 -10.59
N VAL A 536 0.00 7.73 -10.31
CA VAL A 536 0.88 6.70 -9.73
C VAL A 536 1.88 6.18 -10.77
N TYR A 537 1.50 6.11 -12.06
CA TYR A 537 2.46 5.87 -13.15
C TYR A 537 3.51 6.99 -13.22
N ALA A 538 3.09 8.26 -13.22
CA ALA A 538 4.02 9.40 -13.18
C ALA A 538 4.94 9.39 -11.95
N TYR A 539 4.41 9.05 -10.76
CA TYR A 539 5.21 8.90 -9.55
C TYR A 539 6.21 7.74 -9.66
N SER A 540 5.80 6.59 -10.18
CA SER A 540 6.67 5.42 -10.36
C SER A 540 7.82 5.68 -11.35
N LEU A 541 7.54 6.37 -12.47
CA LEU A 541 8.58 6.87 -13.38
C LEU A 541 9.59 7.73 -12.61
N GLN A 542 9.11 8.75 -11.90
CA GLN A 542 9.94 9.69 -11.14
C GLN A 542 10.86 8.99 -10.12
N GLN A 543 10.34 8.03 -9.34
CA GLN A 543 11.15 7.32 -8.33
C GLN A 543 12.16 6.36 -8.98
N CYS A 544 11.78 5.67 -10.07
CA CYS A 544 12.64 4.67 -10.71
C CYS A 544 13.81 5.24 -11.52
N LEU A 545 13.76 6.51 -11.96
CA LEU A 545 14.82 7.12 -12.79
C LEU A 545 16.23 6.89 -12.22
N ARG A 546 16.44 7.10 -10.92
CA ARG A 546 17.78 6.94 -10.31
C ARG A 546 18.25 5.50 -10.27
N LEU A 547 17.36 4.55 -10.00
CA LEU A 547 17.66 3.11 -10.02
C LEU A 547 18.06 2.67 -11.44
N LEU A 548 17.32 3.14 -12.46
CA LEU A 548 17.59 2.84 -13.86
C LEU A 548 18.92 3.45 -14.35
N GLU A 549 19.19 4.70 -14.00
CA GLU A 549 20.45 5.40 -14.28
C GLU A 549 21.66 4.65 -13.68
N ASP A 550 21.63 4.36 -12.37
CA ASP A 550 22.71 3.64 -11.69
C ASP A 550 22.84 2.17 -12.14
N ALA A 551 21.77 1.57 -12.68
CA ALA A 551 21.81 0.25 -13.31
C ALA A 551 22.38 0.25 -14.74
N GLY A 552 22.58 1.42 -15.36
CA GLY A 552 23.11 1.56 -16.72
C GLY A 552 22.06 1.55 -17.84
N VAL A 553 20.79 1.83 -17.52
CA VAL A 553 19.70 2.01 -18.51
C VAL A 553 19.67 3.48 -18.97
N ASP A 554 19.45 3.72 -20.27
CA ASP A 554 19.21 5.08 -20.77
C ASP A 554 17.84 5.60 -20.28
N VAL A 555 17.90 6.58 -19.37
CA VAL A 555 16.73 7.19 -18.75
C VAL A 555 16.07 8.29 -19.60
N ALA A 556 16.66 8.70 -20.73
CA ALA A 556 16.13 9.79 -21.55
C ALA A 556 14.70 9.52 -22.07
N VAL A 557 14.38 8.27 -22.39
CA VAL A 557 13.02 7.85 -22.80
C VAL A 557 12.03 7.94 -21.64
N TYR A 558 12.40 7.48 -20.44
CA TYR A 558 11.54 7.50 -19.25
C TYR A 558 11.32 8.92 -18.72
N GLN A 559 12.33 9.79 -18.78
CA GLN A 559 12.19 11.22 -18.50
C GLN A 559 11.25 11.89 -19.51
N THR A 560 11.39 11.59 -20.80
CA THR A 560 10.50 12.13 -21.85
C THR A 560 9.05 11.68 -21.66
N ARG A 561 8.82 10.41 -21.25
CA ARG A 561 7.50 9.88 -20.90
C ARG A 561 6.92 10.60 -19.68
N LEU A 562 7.70 10.76 -18.62
CA LEU A 562 7.29 11.43 -17.39
C LEU A 562 6.83 12.87 -17.63
N ASP A 563 7.60 13.67 -18.38
CA ASP A 563 7.26 15.07 -18.61
C ASP A 563 6.06 15.25 -19.56
N ARG A 564 5.88 14.36 -20.54
CA ARG A 564 4.66 14.28 -21.36
C ARG A 564 3.44 13.91 -20.53
N LEU A 565 3.56 12.89 -19.66
CA LEU A 565 2.47 12.41 -18.82
C LEU A 565 2.06 13.48 -17.78
N ARG A 566 3.01 14.16 -17.15
CA ARG A 566 2.75 15.32 -16.28
C ARG A 566 1.97 16.41 -17.03
N ALA A 567 2.43 16.79 -18.22
CA ALA A 567 1.74 17.78 -19.05
C ALA A 567 0.31 17.34 -19.40
N ALA A 568 0.14 16.08 -19.81
CA ALA A 568 -1.14 15.51 -20.20
C ALA A 568 -2.13 15.46 -19.02
N ILE A 569 -1.71 14.99 -17.83
CA ILE A 569 -2.53 14.99 -16.61
C ILE A 569 -2.89 16.42 -16.24
N ASN A 570 -1.92 17.35 -16.27
CA ASN A 570 -2.18 18.73 -15.91
C ASN A 570 -3.22 19.37 -16.84
N GLU A 571 -3.07 19.23 -18.16
CA GLU A 571 -3.98 19.86 -19.12
C GLU A 571 -5.38 19.22 -19.18
N ASN A 572 -5.49 17.89 -19.09
CA ASN A 572 -6.76 17.18 -19.37
C ASN A 572 -7.56 16.77 -18.13
N LEU A 573 -6.93 16.57 -16.96
CA LEU A 573 -7.58 16.01 -15.77
C LEU A 573 -7.78 17.03 -14.62
N TRP A 574 -7.38 18.29 -14.83
CA TRP A 574 -7.63 19.37 -13.89
C TRP A 574 -9.04 19.96 -14.04
N ASN A 575 -9.72 20.22 -12.91
CA ASN A 575 -10.98 20.95 -12.89
C ASN A 575 -10.80 22.32 -12.19
N GLU A 576 -10.97 23.40 -12.96
CA GLU A 576 -10.79 24.79 -12.50
C GLU A 576 -11.85 25.25 -11.47
N GLU A 577 -13.03 24.63 -11.41
CA GLU A 577 -14.06 24.93 -10.41
C GLU A 577 -13.78 24.21 -9.09
N LEU A 578 -13.31 22.97 -9.15
CA LEU A 578 -12.96 22.17 -7.95
C LEU A 578 -11.58 22.52 -7.38
N GLY A 579 -10.65 23.04 -8.20
CA GLY A 579 -9.27 23.36 -7.79
C GLY A 579 -8.39 22.12 -7.55
N VAL A 580 -8.74 21.00 -8.16
CA VAL A 580 -8.13 19.66 -8.01
C VAL A 580 -8.17 18.88 -9.32
N TYR A 581 -7.46 17.76 -9.36
CA TYR A 581 -7.64 16.74 -10.37
C TYR A 581 -8.89 15.91 -10.09
N ILE A 582 -9.67 15.63 -11.13
CA ILE A 582 -10.90 14.82 -11.10
C ILE A 582 -10.62 13.34 -10.81
N MET A 583 -11.66 12.53 -10.61
CA MET A 583 -11.50 11.07 -10.51
C MET A 583 -11.03 10.45 -11.84
N SER A 584 -11.76 10.73 -12.92
CA SER A 584 -11.53 10.17 -14.26
C SER A 584 -12.21 11.04 -15.33
N GLU A 585 -11.89 10.82 -16.60
CA GLU A 585 -12.59 11.46 -17.72
C GLU A 585 -14.10 11.18 -17.73
N LYS A 586 -14.51 10.02 -17.17
CA LYS A 586 -15.90 9.57 -17.07
C LYS A 586 -16.62 10.17 -15.85
N PHE A 587 -15.88 10.63 -14.83
CA PHE A 587 -16.45 11.20 -13.60
C PHE A 587 -15.70 12.47 -13.17
N THR A 588 -16.16 13.60 -13.73
CA THR A 588 -15.49 14.91 -13.68
C THR A 588 -15.89 15.81 -12.50
N THR A 589 -16.92 15.41 -11.74
CA THR A 589 -17.58 16.21 -10.67
C THR A 589 -17.10 15.88 -9.26
N GLY A 590 -16.33 14.80 -9.10
CA GLY A 590 -15.72 14.40 -7.83
C GLY A 590 -14.27 13.97 -8.00
N PHE A 591 -13.62 13.67 -6.89
CA PHE A 591 -12.18 13.38 -6.81
C PHE A 591 -11.84 12.43 -5.66
N SER A 592 -10.62 11.90 -5.66
CA SER A 592 -10.03 11.16 -4.54
C SER A 592 -8.88 11.92 -3.87
N GLN A 593 -8.62 11.56 -2.61
CA GLN A 593 -7.54 12.05 -1.77
C GLN A 593 -6.16 11.64 -2.30
N ASP A 594 -6.01 10.36 -2.64
CA ASP A 594 -4.73 9.76 -3.00
C ASP A 594 -4.26 10.16 -4.39
N ALA A 595 -5.15 10.27 -5.38
CA ALA A 595 -4.81 10.76 -6.71
C ALA A 595 -4.32 12.22 -6.65
N ASN A 596 -4.95 13.06 -5.83
CA ASN A 596 -4.53 14.45 -5.67
C ASN A 596 -3.25 14.60 -4.84
N ALA A 597 -3.04 13.75 -3.83
CA ALA A 597 -1.76 13.66 -3.13
C ALA A 597 -0.62 13.16 -4.05
N LEU A 598 -0.84 12.10 -4.82
CA LEU A 598 0.13 11.55 -5.76
C LEU A 598 0.42 12.52 -6.93
N ALA A 599 -0.56 13.33 -7.37
CA ALA A 599 -0.31 14.39 -8.34
C ALA A 599 0.74 15.39 -7.83
N ILE A 600 0.66 15.79 -6.55
CA ILE A 600 1.67 16.65 -5.91
C ILE A 600 3.03 15.94 -5.87
N LEU A 601 3.07 14.69 -5.38
CA LEU A 601 4.30 13.90 -5.24
C LEU A 601 4.99 13.59 -6.58
N ALA A 602 4.22 13.46 -7.67
CA ALA A 602 4.70 13.27 -9.04
C ALA A 602 5.07 14.59 -9.75
N GLY A 603 4.90 15.74 -9.09
CA GLY A 603 5.24 17.06 -9.65
C GLY A 603 4.33 17.51 -10.80
N VAL A 604 3.04 17.14 -10.79
CA VAL A 604 2.06 17.51 -11.82
C VAL A 604 1.56 18.96 -11.70
N PRO A 605 1.29 19.54 -10.50
CA PRO A 605 0.83 20.92 -10.37
C PRO A 605 1.84 21.94 -10.90
N GLY A 606 1.48 22.62 -11.99
CA GLY A 606 2.29 23.65 -12.61
C GLY A 606 1.52 24.48 -13.63
N ALA A 607 2.24 25.29 -14.40
CA ALA A 607 1.63 26.12 -15.44
C ALA A 607 0.95 25.25 -16.54
N PRO A 608 -0.22 25.66 -17.06
CA PRO A 608 -0.82 25.03 -18.25
C PRO A 608 0.15 25.10 -19.44
N THR A 609 0.32 24.00 -20.17
CA THR A 609 1.36 23.91 -21.22
C THR A 609 1.02 24.70 -22.47
N ASN A 610 -0.26 24.98 -22.70
CA ASN A 610 -0.76 25.64 -23.91
C ASN A 610 -0.72 27.19 -23.87
N GLY A 611 0.01 27.78 -22.90
CA GLY A 611 0.18 29.23 -22.80
C GLY A 611 -1.11 30.00 -22.49
N SER A 612 -2.13 29.32 -21.95
CA SER A 612 -3.40 29.91 -21.58
C SER A 612 -3.25 30.88 -20.39
N SER A 613 -4.15 31.85 -20.28
CA SER A 613 -4.21 32.81 -19.17
C SER A 613 -4.85 32.24 -17.89
N ALA A 614 -4.95 30.91 -17.78
CA ALA A 614 -5.50 30.23 -16.62
C ALA A 614 -4.54 30.33 -15.40
N PRO A 615 -5.04 30.19 -14.16
CA PRO A 615 -4.22 30.33 -12.96
C PRO A 615 -3.07 29.32 -12.89
N LEU A 616 -1.98 29.70 -12.21
CA LEU A 616 -0.93 28.75 -11.87
C LEU A 616 -1.47 27.71 -10.87
N ARG A 617 -1.56 26.46 -11.32
CA ARG A 617 -1.97 25.32 -10.50
C ARG A 617 -0.83 24.97 -9.55
N SER A 618 -1.15 24.69 -8.30
CA SER A 618 -0.15 24.52 -7.23
C SER A 618 -0.53 23.43 -6.24
N ALA A 619 0.46 22.88 -5.55
CA ALA A 619 0.21 21.96 -4.44
C ALA A 619 -0.62 22.61 -3.32
N SER A 620 -0.44 23.91 -3.06
CA SER A 620 -1.22 24.65 -2.05
C SER A 620 -2.70 24.75 -2.41
N SER A 621 -3.06 24.96 -3.69
CA SER A 621 -4.46 24.94 -4.12
C SER A 621 -5.08 23.54 -3.99
N VAL A 622 -4.36 22.49 -4.38
CA VAL A 622 -4.82 21.09 -4.29
C VAL A 622 -5.01 20.68 -2.83
N LEU A 623 -4.05 20.96 -1.94
CA LEU A 623 -4.15 20.72 -0.50
C LEU A 623 -5.32 21.49 0.12
N SER A 624 -5.53 22.75 -0.27
CA SER A 624 -6.65 23.57 0.25
C SER A 624 -8.02 23.01 -0.14
N ALA A 625 -8.16 22.55 -1.39
CA ALA A 625 -9.39 21.96 -1.90
C ALA A 625 -9.64 20.54 -1.37
N MET A 626 -8.60 19.73 -1.17
CA MET A 626 -8.71 18.48 -0.40
C MET A 626 -9.13 18.74 1.05
N ALA A 627 -8.53 19.72 1.72
CA ALA A 627 -8.82 20.06 3.11
C ALA A 627 -10.26 20.58 3.34
N SER A 628 -10.92 21.11 2.30
CA SER A 628 -12.33 21.51 2.34
C SER A 628 -13.29 20.41 1.86
N GLY A 629 -12.99 19.76 0.73
CA GLY A 629 -13.89 18.79 0.07
C GLY A 629 -13.88 17.36 0.62
N LEU A 630 -12.91 17.03 1.50
CA LEU A 630 -12.76 15.72 2.13
C LEU A 630 -12.95 15.75 3.66
N ALA A 631 -13.37 16.88 4.24
CA ALA A 631 -13.26 17.13 5.68
C ALA A 631 -14.20 16.26 6.54
N ALA A 632 -13.64 15.29 7.28
CA ALA A 632 -14.36 14.44 8.24
C ALA A 632 -13.97 14.74 9.71
N PRO A 633 -14.74 14.25 10.70
CA PRO A 633 -14.32 14.21 12.10
C PRO A 633 -12.96 13.53 12.30
N ALA A 634 -12.76 12.34 11.73
CA ALA A 634 -11.57 11.50 11.92
C ALA A 634 -10.43 11.71 10.89
N GLY A 635 -10.51 12.73 10.03
CA GLY A 635 -9.44 13.06 9.09
C GLY A 635 -9.94 13.65 7.78
N ALA A 636 -9.32 13.20 6.69
CA ALA A 636 -9.84 13.36 5.34
C ALA A 636 -10.51 12.05 4.89
N LEU A 637 -11.66 12.15 4.23
CA LEU A 637 -12.24 11.04 3.48
C LEU A 637 -11.35 10.67 2.29
N ALA A 638 -11.36 9.39 1.90
CA ALA A 638 -10.71 8.92 0.68
C ALA A 638 -11.28 9.59 -0.59
N PHE A 639 -12.55 9.99 -0.55
CA PHE A 639 -13.28 10.57 -1.68
C PHE A 639 -14.14 11.77 -1.28
N SER A 640 -14.39 12.67 -2.22
CA SER A 640 -15.28 13.81 -2.00
C SER A 640 -16.75 13.38 -1.98
N ASN A 641 -17.61 14.18 -1.34
CA ASN A 641 -19.03 13.88 -1.17
C ASN A 641 -19.76 13.64 -2.51
N ALA A 642 -19.31 14.24 -3.61
CA ALA A 642 -19.85 14.01 -4.94
C ALA A 642 -19.54 12.58 -5.45
N THR A 643 -18.32 12.10 -5.23
CA THR A 643 -17.90 10.73 -5.51
C THR A 643 -18.64 9.71 -4.64
N VAL A 644 -18.80 10.02 -3.34
CA VAL A 644 -19.57 9.16 -2.42
C VAL A 644 -21.02 9.03 -2.88
N ALA A 645 -21.65 10.14 -3.30
CA ALA A 645 -22.99 10.12 -3.88
C ALA A 645 -23.09 9.38 -5.23
N ALA A 646 -21.97 9.06 -5.88
CA ALA A 646 -21.89 8.27 -7.10
C ALA A 646 -21.62 6.77 -6.88
N GLY A 647 -21.43 6.31 -5.63
CA GLY A 647 -21.35 4.89 -5.27
C GLY A 647 -20.08 4.44 -4.52
N TRP A 648 -19.07 5.30 -4.42
CA TRP A 648 -17.87 5.03 -3.60
C TRP A 648 -18.20 5.14 -2.11
N ALA A 649 -17.56 4.36 -1.23
CA ALA A 649 -17.89 4.41 0.20
C ALA A 649 -17.31 5.64 0.94
N GLU A 650 -18.08 6.14 1.91
CA GLU A 650 -17.65 7.15 2.87
C GLU A 650 -16.67 6.55 3.90
N LYS A 651 -15.37 6.59 3.60
CA LYS A 651 -14.29 6.04 4.45
C LYS A 651 -13.15 7.03 4.61
N VAL A 652 -12.47 6.95 5.75
CA VAL A 652 -11.16 7.56 6.00
C VAL A 652 -10.12 6.44 5.81
N SER A 653 -9.25 6.59 4.81
CA SER A 653 -8.23 5.59 4.44
C SER A 653 -6.85 6.03 4.95
N PRO A 654 -6.25 5.34 5.93
CA PRO A 654 -4.87 5.59 6.38
C PRO A 654 -3.83 5.43 5.26
N TYR A 655 -4.08 4.57 4.27
CA TYR A 655 -3.28 4.42 3.07
C TYR A 655 -3.29 5.70 2.21
N ALA A 656 -4.49 6.20 1.85
CA ALA A 656 -4.63 7.48 1.15
C ALA A 656 -4.10 8.67 1.97
N ALA A 657 -4.27 8.61 3.29
CA ALA A 657 -3.73 9.60 4.21
C ALA A 657 -2.20 9.60 4.27
N ALA A 658 -1.51 8.46 4.10
CA ALA A 658 -0.06 8.41 4.08
C ALA A 658 0.53 9.22 2.91
N TYR A 659 -0.02 9.07 1.69
CA TYR A 659 0.37 9.91 0.54
C TYR A 659 0.03 11.39 0.77
N HIS A 660 -1.15 11.69 1.33
CA HIS A 660 -1.54 13.08 1.64
C HIS A 660 -0.61 13.71 2.71
N LEU A 661 -0.17 12.94 3.71
CA LEU A 661 0.80 13.37 4.71
C LEU A 661 2.17 13.66 4.08
N ARG A 662 2.68 12.77 3.22
CA ARG A 662 3.92 12.98 2.46
C ARG A 662 3.82 14.22 1.56
N ALA A 663 2.70 14.38 0.83
CA ALA A 663 2.45 15.52 -0.05
C ALA A 663 2.40 16.85 0.72
N ALA A 664 1.78 16.86 1.92
CA ALA A 664 1.77 18.03 2.80
C ALA A 664 3.19 18.37 3.30
N PHE A 665 3.96 17.38 3.75
CA PHE A 665 5.36 17.58 4.16
C PHE A 665 6.27 18.07 3.03
N GLU A 666 6.19 17.49 1.83
CA GLU A 666 6.99 17.91 0.68
C GLU A 666 6.56 19.28 0.13
N SER A 667 5.31 19.68 0.35
CA SER A 667 4.81 21.05 0.09
C SER A 667 5.13 22.06 1.20
N GLY A 668 5.63 21.61 2.37
CA GLY A 668 5.83 22.43 3.56
C GLY A 668 4.54 22.86 4.28
N ASP A 669 3.40 22.25 3.98
CA ASP A 669 2.12 22.52 4.64
C ASP A 669 2.00 21.80 5.98
N ALA A 670 2.60 22.42 7.00
CA ALA A 670 2.48 22.01 8.39
C ALA A 670 1.03 21.98 8.91
N SER A 671 0.09 22.69 8.28
CA SER A 671 -1.31 22.72 8.72
C SER A 671 -2.02 21.42 8.31
N SER A 672 -1.91 21.03 7.05
CA SER A 672 -2.46 19.77 6.55
C SER A 672 -1.76 18.56 7.18
N ALA A 673 -0.43 18.59 7.31
CA ALA A 673 0.32 17.52 7.98
C ALA A 673 -0.13 17.33 9.45
N MET A 674 -0.22 18.41 10.23
CA MET A 674 -0.67 18.33 11.63
C MET A 674 -2.15 17.94 11.74
N MET A 675 -3.00 18.38 10.81
CA MET A 675 -4.42 18.00 10.77
C MET A 675 -4.58 16.47 10.61
N LEU A 676 -3.89 15.86 9.65
CA LEU A 676 -3.93 14.41 9.43
C LEU A 676 -3.36 13.64 10.62
N LEU A 677 -2.18 14.05 11.13
CA LEU A 677 -1.55 13.45 12.32
C LEU A 677 -2.48 13.46 13.54
N LYS A 678 -3.13 14.59 13.83
CA LYS A 678 -3.99 14.76 15.02
C LYS A 678 -5.39 14.18 14.87
N LYS A 679 -5.96 14.09 13.67
CA LYS A 679 -7.30 13.53 13.46
C LYS A 679 -7.31 12.03 13.17
N THR A 680 -6.39 11.54 12.34
CA THR A 680 -6.42 10.15 11.86
C THR A 680 -5.59 9.23 12.75
N TRP A 681 -4.31 9.55 12.97
CA TRP A 681 -3.43 8.65 13.71
C TRP A 681 -3.40 8.86 15.22
N ALA A 682 -3.53 10.09 15.73
CA ALA A 682 -3.52 10.34 17.19
C ALA A 682 -4.62 9.57 17.95
N PRO A 683 -5.87 9.44 17.45
CA PRO A 683 -6.92 8.66 18.11
C PRO A 683 -6.70 7.14 18.03
N MET A 684 -6.18 6.61 16.91
CA MET A 684 -5.81 5.18 16.81
C MET A 684 -4.68 4.85 17.80
N ALA A 685 -3.73 5.77 17.96
CA ALA A 685 -2.59 5.64 18.85
C ALA A 685 -2.92 5.84 20.34
N ASP A 686 -4.14 6.27 20.70
CA ASP A 686 -4.49 6.65 22.08
C ASP A 686 -4.95 5.47 22.95
N PRO A 687 -4.28 5.16 24.08
CA PRO A 687 -4.69 4.08 25.00
C PRO A 687 -6.02 4.29 25.73
N THR A 688 -6.71 5.44 25.55
CA THR A 688 -8.08 5.65 26.07
C THR A 688 -9.16 5.38 25.02
N ASN A 689 -8.79 5.18 23.75
CA ASN A 689 -9.71 4.77 22.69
C ASN A 689 -10.24 3.35 22.95
N ALA A 690 -11.57 3.17 22.81
CA ALA A 690 -12.23 1.88 23.01
C ALA A 690 -11.69 0.77 22.08
N ASN A 691 -11.23 1.12 20.89
CA ASN A 691 -10.67 0.19 19.90
C ASN A 691 -9.12 0.17 19.90
N TYR A 692 -8.46 0.72 20.92
CA TYR A 692 -7.00 0.77 20.98
C TYR A 692 -6.36 -0.63 20.94
N THR A 693 -5.52 -0.86 19.94
CA THR A 693 -4.66 -2.05 19.79
C THR A 693 -3.18 -1.76 20.03
N GLY A 694 -2.77 -0.49 20.11
CA GLY A 694 -1.35 -0.13 20.08
C GLY A 694 -0.69 -0.36 18.71
N CYS A 695 -1.49 -0.56 17.66
CA CYS A 695 -1.11 -0.64 16.25
C CYS A 695 -2.05 0.26 15.44
N PHE A 696 -1.74 0.53 14.17
CA PHE A 696 -2.62 1.25 13.26
C PHE A 696 -3.54 0.32 12.46
N TRP A 697 -4.67 0.87 12.03
CA TRP A 697 -5.79 0.11 11.49
C TRP A 697 -5.87 0.21 9.97
N GLU A 698 -6.48 -0.80 9.37
CA GLU A 698 -6.77 -0.91 7.94
C GLU A 698 -7.58 0.28 7.42
N THR A 699 -8.77 0.52 7.95
CA THR A 699 -9.70 1.55 7.45
C THR A 699 -10.60 2.08 8.58
N LEU A 700 -11.13 3.29 8.42
CA LEU A 700 -12.03 3.92 9.40
C LEU A 700 -13.29 4.46 8.71
N ASN A 701 -14.41 4.49 9.45
CA ASN A 701 -15.57 5.30 9.10
C ASN A 701 -15.26 6.79 9.34
N ALA A 702 -16.10 7.69 8.80
CA ALA A 702 -15.93 9.15 8.96
C ALA A 702 -15.86 9.62 10.44
N ASP A 703 -16.48 8.87 11.36
CA ASP A 703 -16.48 9.13 12.81
C ASP A 703 -15.22 8.62 13.56
N GLY A 704 -14.36 7.83 12.90
CA GLY A 704 -13.16 7.25 13.50
C GLY A 704 -13.35 5.87 14.13
N THR A 705 -14.50 5.22 13.91
CA THR A 705 -14.67 3.79 14.23
C THR A 705 -14.09 2.89 13.13
N PRO A 706 -13.74 1.61 13.43
CA PRO A 706 -13.22 0.66 12.43
C PRO A 706 -14.13 0.50 11.20
N GLY A 707 -13.56 0.70 10.01
CA GLY A 707 -14.31 0.89 8.76
C GLY A 707 -15.06 -0.33 8.21
N LEU A 708 -14.73 -1.53 8.67
CA LEU A 708 -15.42 -2.80 8.39
C LEU A 708 -16.14 -3.36 9.63
N GLY A 709 -16.27 -2.59 10.71
CA GLY A 709 -16.72 -3.12 12.00
C GLY A 709 -15.74 -4.17 12.53
N LEU A 710 -16.24 -5.33 12.97
CA LEU A 710 -15.41 -6.36 13.62
C LEU A 710 -14.34 -6.97 12.70
N VAL A 711 -14.60 -7.10 11.40
CA VAL A 711 -13.63 -7.70 10.46
C VAL A 711 -12.55 -6.72 9.99
N THR A 712 -12.56 -5.46 10.45
CA THR A 712 -11.45 -4.51 10.22
C THR A 712 -10.17 -5.07 10.85
N SER A 713 -9.06 -5.07 10.12
CA SER A 713 -7.74 -5.44 10.65
C SER A 713 -7.17 -4.25 11.44
N LEU A 714 -6.92 -4.41 12.75
CA LEU A 714 -6.49 -3.31 13.63
C LEU A 714 -4.97 -3.33 13.90
N CYS A 715 -4.22 -3.99 13.02
CA CYS A 715 -2.76 -3.99 12.94
C CYS A 715 -2.33 -4.19 11.47
N HIS A 716 -2.38 -3.11 10.69
CA HIS A 716 -2.21 -3.13 9.22
C HIS A 716 -1.05 -2.22 8.77
N GLY A 717 -0.12 -2.77 7.98
CA GLY A 717 1.17 -2.17 7.62
C GLY A 717 1.04 -0.87 6.83
N TRP A 718 0.06 -0.79 5.91
CA TRP A 718 -0.18 0.38 5.06
C TRP A 718 -0.52 1.68 5.80
N ALA A 719 -0.77 1.61 7.10
CA ALA A 719 -1.15 2.75 7.94
C ALA A 719 0.05 3.30 8.73
N ALA A 720 1.22 2.64 8.67
CA ALA A 720 2.43 3.00 9.41
C ALA A 720 3.23 4.19 8.83
N GLY A 721 2.78 4.77 7.71
CA GLY A 721 3.45 5.87 7.00
C GLY A 721 4.01 7.02 7.86
N PRO A 722 3.30 7.55 8.89
CA PRO A 722 3.83 8.57 9.79
C PRO A 722 5.18 8.24 10.44
N THR A 723 5.52 6.96 10.63
CA THR A 723 6.82 6.50 11.15
C THR A 723 7.95 6.95 10.22
N ALA A 724 7.76 6.79 8.91
CA ALA A 724 8.69 7.26 7.89
C ALA A 724 8.69 8.79 7.83
N GLU A 725 7.52 9.41 7.67
CA GLU A 725 7.43 10.85 7.38
C GLU A 725 7.90 11.73 8.55
N LEU A 726 7.61 11.37 9.81
CA LEU A 726 8.14 12.07 10.98
C LEU A 726 9.68 11.95 11.08
N SER A 727 10.25 10.82 10.68
CA SER A 727 11.71 10.61 10.65
C SER A 727 12.35 11.42 9.52
N LYS A 728 11.76 11.35 8.32
CA LYS A 728 12.20 12.03 7.10
C LYS A 728 12.12 13.55 7.20
N HIS A 729 11.03 14.08 7.74
CA HIS A 729 10.73 15.53 7.72
C HIS A 729 10.87 16.23 9.08
N VAL A 730 10.53 15.60 10.22
CA VAL A 730 10.57 16.27 11.53
C VAL A 730 11.91 16.12 12.24
N LEU A 731 12.58 14.96 12.15
CA LEU A 731 14.04 14.91 12.38
C LEU A 731 14.80 15.54 11.20
N GLY A 732 14.22 15.47 10.00
CA GLY A 732 14.76 16.02 8.77
C GLY A 732 15.74 15.09 8.04
N ILE A 733 15.88 13.84 8.48
CA ILE A 733 16.93 12.92 8.00
C ILE A 733 16.55 12.33 6.65
N GLN A 734 17.28 12.68 5.60
CA GLN A 734 17.04 12.25 4.23
C GLN A 734 18.36 11.82 3.55
N PRO A 735 18.36 10.75 2.72
CA PRO A 735 19.45 10.52 1.79
C PRO A 735 19.48 11.65 0.73
N THR A 736 20.63 11.83 0.08
CA THR A 736 20.77 12.65 -1.15
C THR A 736 21.57 11.95 -2.24
N VAL A 737 22.13 10.78 -1.92
CA VAL A 737 22.73 9.79 -2.84
C VAL A 737 22.36 8.42 -2.25
N PRO A 738 22.01 7.41 -3.08
CA PRO A 738 21.62 6.09 -2.60
C PRO A 738 22.56 5.49 -1.53
N GLY A 739 21.98 4.80 -0.54
CA GLY A 739 22.71 4.17 0.56
C GLY A 739 23.30 5.14 1.59
N PHE A 740 22.78 6.38 1.68
CA PHE A 740 23.27 7.44 2.59
C PHE A 740 24.75 7.84 2.38
N ALA A 741 25.33 7.53 1.22
CA ALA A 741 26.68 8.00 0.84
C ALA A 741 26.76 9.54 0.85
N GLY A 742 25.66 10.18 0.43
CA GLY A 742 25.32 11.58 0.69
C GLY A 742 24.01 11.66 1.47
N TRP A 743 23.90 12.59 2.42
CA TRP A 743 22.71 12.81 3.23
C TRP A 743 22.44 14.29 3.52
N LYS A 744 21.22 14.62 3.96
CA LYS A 744 20.90 15.92 4.55
C LYS A 744 20.10 15.77 5.85
N VAL A 745 20.15 16.81 6.66
CA VAL A 745 19.27 17.00 7.81
C VAL A 745 18.56 18.33 7.65
N GLU A 746 17.26 18.30 7.35
CA GLU A 746 16.42 19.46 7.04
C GLU A 746 15.11 19.43 7.86
N PRO A 747 15.12 19.89 9.12
CA PRO A 747 13.99 19.68 10.03
C PRO A 747 12.84 20.67 9.80
N GLN A 748 11.65 20.14 9.53
CA GLN A 748 10.38 20.88 9.54
C GLN A 748 9.79 20.85 10.95
N THR A 749 9.68 22.02 11.60
CA THR A 749 9.36 22.08 13.03
C THR A 749 7.86 21.96 13.34
N MET A 750 6.98 22.41 12.44
CA MET A 750 5.52 22.44 12.64
C MET A 750 5.07 23.06 13.98
N GLY A 751 5.85 23.99 14.55
CA GLY A 751 5.58 24.59 15.87
C GLY A 751 6.08 23.78 17.09
N LEU A 752 6.61 22.57 16.89
CA LEU A 752 7.25 21.77 17.92
C LEU A 752 8.47 22.50 18.51
N GLN A 753 8.67 22.33 19.82
CA GLN A 753 9.76 22.98 20.57
C GLN A 753 11.06 22.16 20.53
N TRP A 754 10.96 20.86 20.31
CA TRP A 754 12.09 19.95 20.13
C TRP A 754 11.67 18.67 19.41
N ALA A 755 12.61 18.03 18.72
CA ALA A 755 12.55 16.63 18.31
C ALA A 755 13.94 15.98 18.40
N LYS A 756 13.99 14.70 18.72
CA LYS A 756 15.20 13.89 18.77
C LYS A 756 14.91 12.48 18.25
N GLY A 757 15.92 11.82 17.72
CA GLY A 757 15.79 10.46 17.21
C GLY A 757 17.01 10.00 16.44
N ARG A 758 16.88 8.86 15.78
CA ARG A 758 17.88 8.34 14.85
C ARG A 758 17.24 7.47 13.80
N VAL A 759 17.79 7.50 12.60
CA VAL A 759 17.46 6.60 11.50
C VAL A 759 18.64 5.66 11.28
N PRO A 760 18.43 4.33 11.33
CA PRO A 760 19.45 3.35 10.99
C PRO A 760 19.71 3.37 9.47
N THR A 761 20.98 3.22 9.07
CA THR A 761 21.38 3.21 7.65
C THR A 761 22.38 2.09 7.39
N VAL A 762 22.62 1.75 6.12
CA VAL A 762 23.65 0.76 5.74
C VAL A 762 25.08 1.16 6.15
N LEU A 763 25.31 2.44 6.51
CA LEU A 763 26.57 2.94 7.03
C LEU A 763 26.59 3.00 8.57
N GLY A 764 25.46 2.77 9.24
CA GLY A 764 25.24 2.96 10.68
C GLY A 764 24.25 4.08 11.01
N ASP A 765 23.88 4.23 12.29
CA ASP A 765 22.87 5.19 12.75
C ASP A 765 23.25 6.65 12.45
N LEU A 766 22.30 7.39 11.88
CA LEU A 766 22.34 8.85 11.80
C LEU A 766 21.36 9.42 12.84
N ALA A 767 21.90 10.05 13.88
CA ALA A 767 21.13 10.59 15.00
C ALA A 767 21.02 12.11 14.95
N VAL A 768 19.83 12.64 15.22
CA VAL A 768 19.54 14.09 15.23
C VAL A 768 18.79 14.45 16.50
N GLY A 769 19.16 15.58 17.11
CA GLY A 769 18.41 16.18 18.20
C GLY A 769 18.43 17.69 18.10
N TRP A 770 17.28 18.31 17.85
CA TRP A 770 17.10 19.76 17.80
C TRP A 770 16.10 20.24 18.85
N ARG A 771 16.33 21.42 19.41
CA ARG A 771 15.45 22.06 20.39
C ARG A 771 15.63 23.57 20.41
N PHE A 772 14.58 24.29 20.79
CA PHE A 772 14.65 25.71 21.08
C PHE A 772 14.86 25.96 22.58
N GLU A 773 15.97 26.60 22.94
CA GLU A 773 16.35 26.92 24.32
C GLU A 773 16.76 28.39 24.41
N GLY A 774 16.14 29.16 25.32
CA GLY A 774 16.52 30.56 25.55
C GLY A 774 16.37 31.50 24.34
N GLY A 775 15.47 31.18 23.40
CA GLY A 775 15.31 31.93 22.14
C GLY A 775 16.30 31.54 21.03
N LEU A 776 17.15 30.53 21.25
CA LEU A 776 18.12 30.04 20.28
C LEU A 776 17.81 28.59 19.88
N LEU A 777 18.22 28.22 18.66
CA LEU A 777 18.29 26.82 18.24
C LEU A 777 19.52 26.14 18.87
N ARG A 778 19.31 24.95 19.42
CA ARG A 778 20.37 24.01 19.76
C ARG A 778 20.15 22.72 18.99
N MET A 779 21.11 22.36 18.15
CA MET A 779 21.04 21.19 17.28
C MET A 779 22.29 20.33 17.47
N LYS A 780 22.09 19.01 17.51
CA LYS A 780 23.13 17.97 17.48
C LYS A 780 22.82 17.06 16.30
N VAL A 781 23.82 16.77 15.49
CA VAL A 781 23.77 15.77 14.41
C VAL A 781 24.98 14.87 14.60
N GLU A 782 24.75 13.57 14.62
CA GLU A 782 25.77 12.53 14.66
C GLU A 782 25.54 11.62 13.45
N SER A 783 26.56 11.49 12.61
CA SER A 783 26.55 10.65 11.42
C SER A 783 27.58 9.52 11.58
N PRO A 784 27.38 8.36 10.94
CA PRO A 784 28.34 7.26 11.05
C PRO A 784 29.69 7.61 10.42
N SER A 785 30.75 6.97 10.91
CA SER A 785 32.12 7.17 10.41
C SER A 785 32.37 6.36 9.14
N GLY A 786 32.32 6.99 7.96
CA GLY A 786 32.58 6.29 6.69
C GLY A 786 33.07 7.14 5.51
N GLY A 787 33.33 8.43 5.69
CA GLY A 787 33.68 9.34 4.58
C GLY A 787 32.48 9.83 3.76
N ASN A 788 31.27 9.43 4.15
CA ASN A 788 30.02 10.08 3.74
C ASN A 788 30.04 11.58 4.03
N ARG A 789 29.21 12.33 3.31
CA ARG A 789 29.08 13.79 3.48
C ARG A 789 27.62 14.17 3.59
N GLY A 790 27.33 15.25 4.31
CA GLY A 790 25.98 15.76 4.34
C GLY A 790 25.83 17.20 4.76
N THR A 791 24.66 17.73 4.44
CA THR A 791 24.29 19.15 4.62
C THR A 791 23.26 19.27 5.73
N VAL A 792 23.58 20.08 6.74
CA VAL A 792 22.65 20.38 7.84
C VAL A 792 22.01 21.75 7.58
N TYR A 793 20.70 21.75 7.38
CA TYR A 793 19.90 22.95 7.21
C TYR A 793 19.33 23.37 8.58
N LEU A 794 19.28 24.68 8.83
CA LEU A 794 18.67 25.21 10.04
C LEU A 794 17.14 25.30 9.86
N PRO A 795 16.32 24.78 10.80
CA PRO A 795 14.86 24.90 10.75
C PRO A 795 14.42 26.36 10.63
N GLN A 796 13.37 26.61 9.82
CA GLN A 796 12.81 27.94 9.61
C GLN A 796 11.33 28.01 10.06
N PRO A 797 10.88 29.17 10.58
CA PRO A 797 11.68 30.32 11.00
C PRO A 797 12.51 30.01 12.26
N LEU A 798 13.68 30.65 12.41
CA LEU A 798 14.43 30.61 13.66
C LEU A 798 13.80 31.55 14.71
N PRO A 799 13.78 31.20 16.02
CA PRO A 799 13.17 32.06 17.04
C PRO A 799 13.89 33.41 17.24
N THR A 800 15.21 33.43 17.00
CA THR A 800 15.98 34.66 16.81
C THR A 800 16.35 34.78 15.33
N PRO A 801 16.12 35.94 14.67
CA PRO A 801 16.52 36.14 13.28
C PRO A 801 18.02 35.88 13.04
N ILE A 802 18.36 35.40 11.85
CA ILE A 802 19.72 34.93 11.54
C ILE A 802 20.75 36.07 11.60
N GLU A 803 20.34 37.29 11.28
CA GLU A 803 21.13 38.53 11.35
C GLU A 803 21.48 38.94 12.79
N LYS A 804 20.81 38.34 13.78
CA LYS A 804 21.02 38.55 15.22
C LYS A 804 21.62 37.31 15.89
N THR A 805 21.93 36.25 15.14
CA THR A 805 22.31 34.94 15.66
C THR A 805 23.77 34.62 15.34
N VAL A 806 24.57 34.32 16.37
CA VAL A 806 25.95 33.83 16.19
C VAL A 806 25.91 32.31 16.03
N ILE A 807 25.99 31.82 14.80
CA ILE A 807 26.06 30.38 14.51
C ILE A 807 27.36 29.80 15.09
N ARG A 808 27.25 28.69 15.83
CA ARG A 808 28.39 27.92 16.32
C ARG A 808 28.28 26.46 15.91
N ILE A 809 29.25 25.99 15.15
CA ILE A 809 29.37 24.59 14.73
C ILE A 809 30.52 23.98 15.53
N ASN A 810 30.24 22.93 16.31
CA ASN A 810 31.20 22.28 17.21
C ASN A 810 31.97 23.27 18.12
N GLY A 811 31.27 24.31 18.60
CA GLY A 811 31.81 25.39 19.45
C GLY A 811 32.46 26.56 18.71
N VAL A 812 33.02 26.31 17.51
CA VAL A 812 33.64 27.31 16.64
C VAL A 812 32.58 28.23 16.04
N VAL A 813 32.83 29.54 15.99
CA VAL A 813 31.93 30.49 15.32
C VAL A 813 32.02 30.26 13.81
N ALA A 814 30.89 29.94 13.19
CA ALA A 814 30.80 29.81 11.74
C ALA A 814 30.61 31.21 11.14
N ASN A 815 31.72 31.88 10.81
CA ASN A 815 31.73 33.10 9.99
C ASN A 815 31.42 32.75 8.53
N GLY A 816 30.21 32.26 8.30
CA GLY A 816 29.73 31.68 7.03
C GLY A 816 28.27 32.04 6.74
N TYR A 817 27.88 33.29 7.03
CA TYR A 817 26.65 33.85 6.48
C TYR A 817 26.92 34.31 5.03
N GLU A 818 27.02 33.33 4.12
CA GLU A 818 26.45 33.57 2.81
C GLU A 818 24.93 33.41 2.93
N PRO A 819 24.13 34.50 2.84
CA PRO A 819 22.74 34.31 2.48
C PRO A 819 22.70 33.67 1.09
N ARG A 820 21.64 32.87 0.79
CA ARG A 820 21.29 32.54 -0.60
C ARG A 820 21.37 33.83 -1.40
N HIS A 821 22.31 33.88 -2.35
CA HIS A 821 22.81 35.16 -2.83
C HIS A 821 21.75 35.88 -3.67
N ILE A 822 20.98 36.77 -3.02
CA ILE A 822 20.52 38.01 -3.64
C ILE A 822 21.81 38.80 -3.94
N ARG A 823 22.48 38.41 -5.03
CA ARG A 823 23.76 38.98 -5.44
C ARG A 823 23.57 40.48 -5.52
N SER A 824 24.33 41.24 -4.72
CA SER A 824 24.15 42.70 -4.71
C SER A 824 24.31 43.25 -6.13
N LYS A 825 23.56 44.30 -6.50
CA LYS A 825 23.62 44.86 -7.86
C LYS A 825 25.05 45.23 -8.28
N ARG A 826 25.93 45.56 -7.33
CA ARG A 826 27.38 45.75 -7.56
C ARG A 826 28.16 44.45 -7.82
N SER A 827 27.84 43.35 -7.14
CA SER A 827 28.44 42.03 -7.40
C SER A 827 28.07 41.54 -8.79
N LEU A 828 26.77 41.56 -9.12
CA LEU A 828 26.29 41.21 -10.45
C LEU A 828 26.87 42.13 -11.53
N GLN A 829 26.95 43.45 -11.28
CA GLN A 829 27.59 44.36 -12.23
C GLN A 829 29.08 44.07 -12.41
N ALA A 830 29.83 43.76 -11.35
CA ALA A 830 31.26 43.42 -11.46
C ALA A 830 31.50 42.11 -12.22
N GLU A 831 30.73 41.05 -11.93
CA GLU A 831 30.79 39.81 -12.71
C GLU A 831 30.34 40.04 -14.16
N LEU A 832 29.27 40.81 -14.39
CA LEU A 832 28.77 41.15 -15.72
C LEU A 832 29.76 42.03 -16.51
N ASP A 833 30.53 42.90 -15.86
CA ASP A 833 31.54 43.72 -16.51
C ASP A 833 32.80 42.91 -16.83
N VAL A 834 33.18 41.94 -15.99
CA VAL A 834 34.22 40.94 -16.29
C VAL A 834 33.78 40.02 -17.45
N LEU A 835 32.54 39.53 -17.43
CA LEU A 835 31.98 38.72 -18.51
C LEU A 835 31.84 39.54 -19.81
N LYS A 836 31.45 40.81 -19.74
CA LYS A 836 31.45 41.74 -20.89
C LYS A 836 32.85 42.12 -21.36
N ALA A 837 33.89 42.02 -20.52
CA ALA A 837 35.27 42.17 -20.95
C ALA A 837 35.75 40.93 -21.70
N ALA A 838 35.55 39.74 -21.12
CA ALA A 838 35.85 38.46 -21.77
C ALA A 838 35.07 38.25 -23.09
N GLN A 839 33.78 38.63 -23.11
CA GLN A 839 32.95 38.59 -24.31
C GLN A 839 33.46 39.57 -25.38
N ARG A 840 33.78 40.84 -25.04
CA ARG A 840 34.39 41.77 -25.99
C ARG A 840 35.74 41.30 -26.52
N GLN A 841 36.55 40.64 -25.69
CA GLN A 841 37.83 40.06 -26.12
C GLN A 841 37.63 38.87 -27.06
N LYS A 842 36.65 37.99 -26.78
CA LYS A 842 36.22 36.89 -27.66
C LYS A 842 35.69 37.41 -28.99
N ASP A 843 34.84 38.43 -28.97
CA ASP A 843 34.23 39.01 -30.17
C ASP A 843 35.27 39.74 -31.04
N ALA A 844 36.26 40.40 -30.43
CA ALA A 844 37.41 40.98 -31.15
C ALA A 844 38.27 39.90 -31.83
N VAL A 845 38.53 38.78 -31.17
CA VAL A 845 39.24 37.63 -31.75
C VAL A 845 38.44 37.02 -32.90
N ILE A 846 37.12 36.82 -32.74
CA ILE A 846 36.25 36.32 -33.81
C ILE A 846 36.25 37.29 -35.00
N ALA A 847 36.15 38.61 -34.76
CA ALA A 847 36.18 39.62 -35.83
C ALA A 847 37.51 39.63 -36.59
N ALA A 848 38.65 39.50 -35.89
CA ALA A 848 39.97 39.41 -36.51
C ALA A 848 40.14 38.14 -37.37
N LEU A 849 39.67 36.99 -36.88
CA LEU A 849 39.72 35.72 -37.61
C LEU A 849 38.76 35.67 -38.81
N SER A 850 37.71 36.50 -38.80
CA SER A 850 36.68 36.58 -39.83
C SER A 850 37.11 37.35 -41.10
N VAL A 851 38.29 37.99 -41.10
CA VAL A 851 38.81 38.71 -42.28
C VAL A 851 39.35 37.69 -43.31
N PRO A 852 38.77 37.57 -44.52
CA PRO A 852 39.14 36.53 -45.47
C PRO A 852 40.62 36.61 -45.88
N GLY A 853 41.36 35.52 -45.66
CA GLY A 853 42.77 35.38 -46.03
C GLY A 853 43.78 35.80 -44.97
N GLN A 854 43.38 36.43 -43.86
CA GLN A 854 44.30 36.88 -42.80
C GLN A 854 44.32 35.99 -41.55
N SER A 855 43.38 35.04 -41.41
CA SER A 855 43.19 34.23 -40.20
C SER A 855 44.46 33.50 -39.73
N MET A 856 45.33 33.05 -40.64
CA MET A 856 46.61 32.41 -40.30
C MET A 856 47.65 33.37 -39.72
N GLU A 857 47.69 34.62 -40.17
CA GLU A 857 48.62 35.64 -39.67
C GLU A 857 48.20 36.09 -38.26
N VAL A 858 46.90 36.29 -38.04
CA VAL A 858 46.31 36.56 -36.71
C VAL A 858 46.67 35.44 -35.72
N LEU A 859 46.51 34.17 -36.12
CA LEU A 859 46.87 33.03 -35.27
C LEU A 859 48.38 32.95 -34.97
N GLN A 860 49.26 33.22 -35.95
CA GLN A 860 50.71 33.24 -35.70
C GLN A 860 51.15 34.39 -34.76
N ARG A 861 50.56 35.57 -34.88
CA ARG A 861 50.89 36.73 -34.03
C ARG A 861 50.36 36.55 -32.61
N LEU A 862 49.17 35.98 -32.44
CA LEU A 862 48.67 35.53 -31.13
C LEU A 862 49.58 34.45 -30.51
N TRP A 863 50.05 33.48 -31.30
CA TRP A 863 50.96 32.42 -30.84
C TRP A 863 52.34 32.94 -30.40
N THR A 864 52.78 34.07 -30.95
CA THR A 864 54.01 34.77 -30.51
C THR A 864 53.81 35.70 -29.31
N GLY A 865 52.59 35.76 -28.76
CA GLY A 865 52.27 36.53 -27.55
C GLY A 865 52.01 38.02 -27.79
N GLU A 866 51.73 38.44 -29.03
CA GLU A 866 51.36 39.82 -29.32
C GLU A 866 49.91 40.10 -28.86
N PRO A 867 49.62 41.23 -28.17
CA PRO A 867 48.26 41.60 -27.78
C PRO A 867 47.31 41.74 -28.98
N ILE A 868 46.07 41.24 -28.84
CA ILE A 868 45.07 41.24 -29.92
C ILE A 868 44.78 42.66 -30.43
N GLU A 869 44.86 43.66 -29.56
CA GLU A 869 44.67 45.08 -29.89
C GLU A 869 45.77 45.58 -30.86
N SER A 870 47.02 45.16 -30.67
CA SER A 870 48.15 45.51 -31.55
C SER A 870 48.01 44.86 -32.93
N ILE A 871 47.58 43.59 -32.96
CA ILE A 871 47.29 42.86 -34.19
C ILE A 871 46.17 43.56 -34.97
N TYR A 872 45.11 43.99 -34.28
CA TYR A 872 43.95 44.67 -34.87
C TYR A 872 44.28 46.06 -35.41
N GLU A 873 45.12 46.85 -34.72
CA GLU A 873 45.61 48.14 -35.24
C GLU A 873 46.57 47.96 -36.43
N THR A 874 47.40 46.90 -36.43
CA THR A 874 48.36 46.64 -37.52
C THR A 874 47.66 46.23 -38.83
N LEU A 875 46.60 45.42 -38.74
CA LEU A 875 45.89 44.88 -39.92
C LEU A 875 44.85 45.85 -40.53
N GLY A 876 44.65 47.03 -39.92
CA GLY A 876 43.91 48.14 -40.52
C GLY A 876 42.38 48.03 -40.49
N CYS A 877 41.81 47.11 -39.71
CA CYS A 877 40.37 46.76 -39.71
C CYS A 877 39.43 47.80 -39.05
N ARG A 878 39.65 49.10 -39.26
CA ARG A 878 39.07 50.19 -38.45
C ARG A 878 37.63 50.61 -38.79
N GLU A 879 37.03 50.09 -39.86
CA GLU A 879 35.73 50.59 -40.36
C GLU A 879 34.50 49.83 -39.82
N VAL A 880 34.65 48.57 -39.41
CA VAL A 880 33.51 47.69 -39.07
C VAL A 880 32.72 48.17 -37.84
N LEU A 881 33.35 48.87 -36.89
CA LEU A 881 32.68 49.35 -35.67
C LEU A 881 31.88 50.65 -35.85
N ARG A 882 32.09 51.42 -36.92
CA ARG A 882 31.43 52.72 -37.12
C ARG A 882 29.99 52.65 -37.63
N SER A 883 29.53 51.48 -38.09
CA SER A 883 28.15 51.26 -38.55
C SER A 883 27.16 51.01 -37.40
N SER A 884 27.64 50.74 -36.18
CA SER A 884 26.82 50.32 -35.04
C SER A 884 26.37 51.44 -34.08
N GLU A 885 26.89 52.68 -34.22
CA GLU A 885 26.58 53.82 -33.35
C GLU A 885 25.48 54.76 -33.90
N ALA A 886 24.89 54.44 -35.06
CA ALA A 886 24.11 55.40 -35.86
C ALA A 886 22.58 55.13 -35.93
N SER A 887 21.96 54.60 -34.88
CA SER A 887 20.51 54.29 -34.88
C SER A 887 19.84 54.37 -33.50
N ASN A 888 19.92 55.51 -32.81
CA ASN A 888 19.17 55.71 -31.55
C ASN A 888 18.68 57.16 -31.33
N PRO A 889 17.43 57.48 -31.70
CA PRO A 889 16.72 58.66 -31.22
C PRO A 889 15.73 58.28 -30.11
N ALA A 890 16.02 58.67 -28.87
CA ALA A 890 15.05 58.59 -27.79
C ALA A 890 13.95 59.65 -27.96
N SER A 891 12.72 59.33 -27.55
CA SER A 891 11.64 60.30 -27.38
C SER A 891 10.84 60.00 -26.11
N ASP A 892 10.94 60.90 -25.13
CA ASP A 892 10.20 60.81 -23.87
C ASP A 892 8.68 61.00 -24.03
N VAL A 893 7.92 60.48 -23.08
CA VAL A 893 6.48 60.70 -22.96
C VAL A 893 6.22 62.05 -22.29
N ALA A 894 5.62 63.00 -23.02
CA ALA A 894 5.13 64.26 -22.47
C ALA A 894 3.73 64.63 -22.98
N GLN A 895 2.74 64.39 -22.12
CA GLN A 895 1.42 65.04 -21.96
C GLN A 895 0.75 65.80 -23.13
N THR A 896 -0.53 65.48 -23.35
CA THR A 896 -1.46 66.28 -24.16
C THR A 896 -1.95 67.54 -23.43
N SER A 897 -1.77 68.71 -24.05
CA SER A 897 -2.68 69.85 -23.84
C SER A 897 -2.80 70.78 -25.07
N THR A 898 -3.96 70.72 -25.71
CA THR A 898 -4.68 71.82 -26.41
C THR A 898 -4.11 72.54 -27.65
N THR A 899 -4.98 72.56 -28.67
CA THR A 899 -5.39 73.69 -29.56
C THR A 899 -4.67 74.04 -30.88
N LEU A 900 -5.50 73.98 -31.95
CA LEU A 900 -5.62 74.89 -33.13
C LEU A 900 -4.51 74.92 -34.20
N GLY A 901 -4.87 74.67 -35.46
CA GLY A 901 -3.97 74.88 -36.62
C GLY A 901 -4.31 74.17 -37.95
N GLN A 902 -5.53 74.29 -38.48
CA GLN A 902 -5.84 74.00 -39.89
C GLN A 902 -5.74 75.29 -40.74
N PRO A 903 -5.78 75.25 -42.10
CA PRO A 903 -5.47 74.19 -43.08
C PRO A 903 -4.52 74.78 -44.19
N PRO A 904 -4.82 74.69 -45.51
CA PRO A 904 -4.74 73.59 -46.49
C PRO A 904 -3.41 73.68 -47.32
N THR A 905 -3.17 73.18 -48.55
CA THR A 905 -4.00 72.83 -49.73
C THR A 905 -3.20 72.01 -50.76
N ASN A 906 -3.90 71.26 -51.63
CA ASN A 906 -3.77 70.99 -53.09
C ASN A 906 -2.39 71.15 -53.82
N ALA A 907 -2.10 70.52 -54.96
CA ALA A 907 -2.98 70.06 -56.04
C ALA A 907 -2.29 69.08 -57.04
N PHE A 908 -3.07 68.17 -57.65
CA PHE A 908 -3.07 67.80 -59.09
C PHE A 908 -1.80 67.16 -59.75
N SER A 909 -1.88 66.35 -60.83
CA SER A 909 -2.99 65.57 -61.44
C SER A 909 -2.52 64.73 -62.65
N ALA A 910 -3.28 63.68 -63.01
CA ALA A 910 -3.49 63.16 -64.39
C ALA A 910 -2.27 62.49 -65.10
N SER A 911 -2.38 61.61 -66.11
CA SER A 911 -3.47 60.92 -66.85
C SER A 911 -2.86 59.83 -67.78
N SER A 912 -3.51 58.76 -68.24
CA SER A 912 -4.78 58.06 -67.93
C SER A 912 -4.91 56.78 -68.80
N SER A 913 -6.07 56.10 -68.74
CA SER A 913 -6.72 55.33 -69.85
C SER A 913 -6.10 54.01 -70.37
N SER A 914 -6.88 52.95 -70.70
CA SER A 914 -8.33 52.72 -70.50
C SER A 914 -8.82 51.30 -70.87
N THR A 915 -9.50 50.61 -69.93
CA THR A 915 -10.85 49.96 -70.05
C THR A 915 -11.13 48.83 -71.08
N PRO A 916 -12.33 48.18 -71.10
CA PRO A 916 -13.43 48.02 -70.11
C PRO A 916 -13.62 46.51 -69.73
N THR A 917 -14.67 45.94 -69.11
CA THR A 917 -16.10 46.32 -68.95
C THR A 917 -16.78 45.56 -67.79
N GLN A 918 -17.65 46.25 -67.01
CA GLN A 918 -18.89 45.84 -66.26
C GLN A 918 -19.08 44.42 -65.62
N ALA A 919 -19.90 44.22 -64.57
CA ALA A 919 -20.50 45.06 -63.51
C ALA A 919 -21.33 44.20 -62.51
N TRP A 920 -21.47 44.65 -61.25
CA TRP A 920 -22.64 44.51 -60.31
C TRP A 920 -23.26 43.10 -60.02
N SER A 921 -23.95 42.80 -58.90
CA SER A 921 -24.11 43.42 -57.56
C SER A 921 -24.89 42.48 -56.59
N SER A 922 -24.53 42.47 -55.30
CA SER A 922 -25.38 42.20 -54.09
C SER A 922 -26.15 40.87 -53.86
N SER A 923 -26.27 40.54 -52.55
CA SER A 923 -27.30 39.73 -51.83
C SER A 923 -27.30 38.17 -51.85
N GLN A 924 -27.70 37.63 -50.69
CA GLN A 924 -28.07 36.23 -50.32
C GLN A 924 -29.56 35.93 -50.69
N PRO A 925 -30.17 34.70 -50.53
CA PRO A 925 -29.83 33.57 -49.63
C PRO A 925 -29.99 32.13 -50.23
N ALA A 926 -30.34 31.15 -49.37
CA ALA A 926 -30.42 29.67 -49.55
C ALA A 926 -31.51 29.18 -50.57
N THR A 927 -31.65 27.89 -50.97
CA THR A 927 -31.66 26.60 -50.22
C THR A 927 -31.34 25.32 -51.06
N GLU A 928 -30.94 24.24 -50.36
CA GLU A 928 -31.12 22.77 -50.61
C GLU A 928 -31.06 22.12 -52.02
N GLN A 929 -30.26 21.03 -52.17
CA GLN A 929 -30.77 19.69 -52.57
C GLN A 929 -29.77 18.51 -52.44
N THR A 930 -30.36 17.31 -52.32
CA THR A 930 -29.91 15.89 -52.40
C THR A 930 -29.21 15.48 -53.72
N GLU A 931 -28.54 14.32 -53.95
CA GLU A 931 -28.00 13.16 -53.18
C GLU A 931 -27.30 12.17 -54.21
N ILE A 932 -26.77 11.02 -53.76
CA ILE A 932 -26.52 9.74 -54.49
C ILE A 932 -25.10 9.41 -55.05
N ALA A 933 -24.66 8.21 -54.60
CA ALA A 933 -23.45 7.41 -54.76
C ALA A 933 -22.99 6.85 -56.16
N LYS A 934 -21.83 6.16 -56.11
CA LYS A 934 -21.15 5.25 -57.10
C LYS A 934 -20.35 5.93 -58.23
N GLY A 935 -19.20 5.43 -58.73
CA GLY A 935 -18.24 4.43 -58.22
C GLY A 935 -17.78 3.35 -59.23
N GLU A 936 -16.54 3.41 -59.77
CA GLU A 936 -15.96 2.32 -60.61
C GLU A 936 -14.40 2.35 -60.82
N ASN A 937 -13.70 1.35 -60.25
CA ASN A 937 -12.74 0.36 -60.84
C ASN A 937 -11.60 0.66 -61.89
N THR A 938 -10.56 -0.22 -61.89
CA THR A 938 -9.63 -0.70 -62.98
C THR A 938 -8.15 -0.21 -63.12
N GLY A 939 -7.27 -1.14 -63.59
CA GLY A 939 -5.87 -0.95 -64.10
C GLY A 939 -4.75 -1.14 -63.05
N ILE A 940 -3.87 -2.16 -63.00
CA ILE A 940 -3.15 -3.03 -63.97
C ILE A 940 -2.06 -2.30 -64.81
N GLY A 941 -0.84 -2.86 -64.87
CA GLY A 941 0.33 -2.28 -65.57
C GLY A 941 1.35 -3.30 -66.13
N HIS A 942 2.37 -2.79 -66.84
CA HIS A 942 3.48 -3.46 -67.58
C HIS A 942 4.64 -2.43 -67.70
N HIS A 943 5.96 -2.69 -67.89
CA HIS A 943 6.88 -3.84 -68.00
C HIS A 943 8.21 -3.45 -67.27
N GLY A 944 9.28 -4.24 -67.10
CA GLY A 944 9.59 -5.63 -67.46
C GLY A 944 10.93 -5.79 -68.22
N GLY A 945 11.94 -6.42 -67.60
CA GLY A 945 13.27 -6.79 -68.16
C GLY A 945 14.32 -6.94 -67.03
N GLU A 946 14.95 -8.12 -66.79
CA GLU A 946 16.01 -8.84 -67.54
C GLU A 946 17.43 -8.51 -66.98
N VAL A 947 18.40 -9.42 -66.74
CA VAL A 947 18.67 -10.84 -67.13
C VAL A 947 19.49 -11.57 -66.01
N ASP A 948 19.35 -12.91 -65.84
CA ASP A 948 20.25 -14.00 -65.31
C ASP A 948 21.26 -13.76 -64.14
N CYS A 949 21.74 -14.71 -63.31
CA CYS A 949 21.57 -16.16 -62.99
C CYS A 949 22.35 -16.41 -61.65
N ASP A 950 22.56 -17.56 -60.98
CA ASP A 950 22.24 -19.02 -61.04
C ASP A 950 22.59 -19.58 -59.62
N GLU A 951 22.17 -20.74 -59.10
CA GLU A 951 21.05 -21.68 -59.33
C GLU A 951 20.89 -22.53 -58.02
N HIS A 952 20.87 -23.88 -58.09
CA HIS A 952 20.94 -24.88 -57.00
C HIS A 952 19.99 -24.66 -55.80
N LEU A 953 18.68 -24.90 -55.95
CA LEU A 953 18.01 -26.22 -55.91
C LEU A 953 18.13 -26.97 -54.56
N ALA A 954 17.14 -27.67 -54.02
CA ALA A 954 15.67 -27.68 -54.07
C ALA A 954 15.21 -29.08 -53.58
N SER A 955 14.15 -29.10 -52.75
CA SER A 955 13.10 -30.16 -52.73
C SER A 955 13.51 -31.57 -52.23
N GLU A 956 12.61 -32.46 -51.78
CA GLU A 956 11.22 -32.73 -52.18
C GLU A 956 10.26 -33.15 -51.03
N TYR A 957 8.97 -32.79 -51.19
CA TYR A 957 7.70 -33.53 -50.98
C TYR A 957 7.47 -34.49 -49.77
N SER A 958 6.24 -34.70 -49.25
CA SER A 958 4.88 -34.19 -49.58
C SER A 958 3.85 -34.53 -48.48
N ASN A 959 2.78 -33.71 -48.37
CA ASN A 959 1.39 -34.03 -47.95
C ASN A 959 1.15 -34.68 -46.55
N GLU A 960 -0.01 -34.56 -45.89
CA GLU A 960 -1.40 -34.27 -46.33
C GLU A 960 -2.12 -33.16 -45.52
N GLN A 961 -3.36 -32.85 -45.91
CA GLN A 961 -4.24 -31.84 -45.29
C GLN A 961 -5.33 -32.49 -44.42
N VAL A 962 -5.71 -31.85 -43.32
CA VAL A 962 -7.12 -31.78 -42.86
C VAL A 962 -7.40 -30.34 -42.42
N GLY A 963 -8.56 -29.80 -42.78
CA GLY A 963 -8.88 -28.38 -42.60
C GLY A 963 -9.17 -27.95 -41.17
N GLY A 964 -8.88 -26.68 -40.86
CA GLY A 964 -9.36 -26.01 -39.65
C GLY A 964 -10.66 -25.23 -39.89
N SER A 965 -11.39 -24.95 -38.82
CA SER A 965 -12.56 -24.06 -38.81
C SER A 965 -12.36 -22.98 -37.76
N MET A 966 -12.38 -21.71 -38.18
CA MET A 966 -12.55 -20.58 -37.26
C MET A 966 -13.93 -20.66 -36.58
N LEU A 967 -13.97 -20.28 -35.29
CA LEU A 967 -15.19 -19.87 -34.59
C LEU A 967 -14.87 -18.61 -33.78
N ASP A 968 -15.83 -17.70 -33.68
CA ASP A 968 -15.63 -16.37 -33.13
C ASP A 968 -15.35 -16.38 -31.62
N TYR A 969 -14.25 -15.76 -31.22
CA TYR A 969 -13.95 -15.45 -29.82
C TYR A 969 -14.57 -14.09 -29.45
N SER A 970 -15.86 -14.08 -29.14
CA SER A 970 -16.58 -12.89 -28.68
C SER A 970 -17.51 -13.19 -27.50
N GLY A 971 -16.93 -13.29 -26.29
CA GLY A 971 -17.75 -13.44 -25.06
C GLY A 971 -17.07 -14.03 -23.82
N PHE A 972 -15.91 -13.53 -23.38
CA PHE A 972 -15.34 -13.92 -22.07
C PHE A 972 -14.52 -12.81 -21.40
N MET A 973 -14.39 -12.97 -20.06
CA MET A 973 -13.43 -12.35 -19.13
C MET A 973 -13.89 -11.17 -18.26
N ASN A 974 -14.92 -11.40 -17.45
CA ASN A 974 -15.16 -10.61 -16.25
C ASN A 974 -14.21 -11.06 -15.10
N LEU A 975 -12.92 -10.76 -15.24
CA LEU A 975 -11.90 -10.98 -14.19
C LEU A 975 -12.00 -9.89 -13.12
N THR A 976 -13.02 -10.00 -12.28
CA THR A 976 -13.23 -9.12 -11.13
C THR A 976 -13.06 -9.87 -9.82
N CYS A 977 -12.30 -9.29 -8.89
CA CYS A 977 -12.27 -9.73 -7.49
C CYS A 977 -13.53 -9.25 -6.75
N ASN A 978 -14.71 -9.59 -7.27
CA ASN A 978 -16.02 -9.22 -6.72
C ASN A 978 -16.81 -10.49 -6.37
N GLY A 979 -16.60 -11.00 -5.16
CA GLY A 979 -17.33 -12.15 -4.64
C GLY A 979 -17.45 -12.16 -3.12
N ALA A 980 -18.61 -11.69 -2.64
CA ALA A 980 -19.17 -11.97 -1.31
C ALA A 980 -18.45 -11.46 -0.05
N PHE A 981 -18.25 -10.13 0.08
CA PHE A 981 -18.47 -9.49 1.40
C PHE A 981 -19.97 -9.34 1.67
N ASN A 982 -20.66 -10.48 1.86
CA ASN A 982 -22.12 -10.49 2.04
C ASN A 982 -22.53 -9.95 3.42
N HIS A 983 -23.58 -9.13 3.47
CA HIS A 983 -23.96 -8.41 4.69
C HIS A 983 -24.49 -9.30 5.82
N LEU A 984 -23.91 -9.15 7.02
CA LEU A 984 -24.61 -9.43 8.28
C LEU A 984 -25.60 -8.28 8.55
N GLY A 985 -26.80 -8.36 7.99
CA GLY A 985 -27.74 -7.24 7.89
C GLY A 985 -28.79 -7.12 9.01
N VAL A 986 -29.40 -5.93 9.13
CA VAL A 986 -30.66 -5.67 9.85
C VAL A 986 -31.46 -4.59 9.12
N GLY A 987 -32.70 -4.89 8.72
CA GLY A 987 -33.74 -3.90 8.40
C GLY A 987 -33.88 -3.48 6.92
N ALA A 988 -34.99 -3.88 6.29
CA ALA A 988 -35.46 -3.34 5.01
C ALA A 988 -36.38 -2.11 5.22
N PRO A 989 -36.85 -1.47 4.13
CA PRO A 989 -38.24 -1.77 3.74
C PRO A 989 -38.46 -2.04 2.24
N ASN A 990 -39.59 -2.68 1.96
CA ASN A 990 -40.04 -3.20 0.67
C ASN A 990 -40.10 -2.18 -0.49
N TYR A 991 -40.03 -2.69 -1.72
CA TYR A 991 -40.62 -2.04 -2.90
C TYR A 991 -41.52 -3.02 -3.68
N ASP A 992 -42.58 -2.51 -4.29
CA ASP A 992 -43.63 -3.28 -4.99
C ASP A 992 -43.41 -3.20 -6.52
N PRO A 993 -43.19 -4.34 -7.22
CA PRO A 993 -42.91 -4.34 -8.66
C PRO A 993 -44.19 -4.48 -9.50
N ASN A 994 -44.91 -3.36 -9.73
CA ASN A 994 -46.06 -3.35 -10.63
C ASN A 994 -46.24 -2.05 -11.44
N ILE A 995 -46.61 -2.24 -12.73
CA ILE A 995 -47.13 -1.29 -13.72
C ILE A 995 -46.08 -0.39 -14.46
N PRO A 996 -46.21 -0.15 -15.80
CA PRO A 996 -45.05 0.19 -16.64
C PRO A 996 -45.22 1.41 -17.59
N PHE A 997 -44.15 1.71 -18.33
CA PHE A 997 -44.11 2.47 -19.60
C PHE A 997 -43.10 1.74 -20.53
N GLY A 998 -43.25 1.56 -21.84
CA GLY A 998 -44.28 1.97 -22.80
C GLY A 998 -43.97 3.32 -23.48
N ASP A 999 -43.90 3.48 -24.81
CA ASP A 999 -43.90 2.55 -25.97
C ASP A 999 -43.44 3.38 -27.20
N SER A 1000 -42.68 2.81 -28.15
CA SER A 1000 -42.47 3.42 -29.48
C SER A 1000 -42.06 2.42 -30.59
N THR A 1001 -42.89 1.40 -30.78
CA THR A 1001 -43.41 0.94 -32.11
C THR A 1001 -42.49 0.51 -33.29
N HIS A 1002 -42.97 -0.55 -33.98
CA HIS A 1002 -42.79 -0.91 -35.41
C HIS A 1002 -41.48 -1.66 -35.84
N VAL A 1003 -41.54 -2.73 -36.65
CA VAL A 1003 -42.69 -3.55 -37.13
C VAL A 1003 -42.24 -4.95 -37.62
N GLN A 1004 -43.21 -5.81 -37.97
CA GLN A 1004 -43.10 -7.17 -38.55
C GLN A 1004 -42.73 -8.33 -37.59
N GLN A 1005 -43.33 -9.53 -37.64
CA GLN A 1005 -44.73 -10.04 -37.77
C GLN A 1005 -44.66 -11.56 -38.09
N CYS A 1006 -45.76 -12.28 -37.83
CA CYS A 1006 -46.00 -13.73 -37.95
C CYS A 1006 -45.56 -14.52 -36.70
N ASP A 1007 -46.47 -15.02 -35.85
CA ASP A 1007 -47.58 -16.00 -36.04
C ASP A 1007 -47.11 -17.47 -36.00
N ALA A 1008 -47.73 -18.40 -35.26
CA ALA A 1008 -48.78 -18.26 -34.23
C ALA A 1008 -48.94 -19.59 -33.42
N ASN A 1009 -49.87 -19.56 -32.45
CA ASN A 1009 -50.69 -20.67 -31.91
C ASN A 1009 -50.13 -21.61 -30.80
N ILE A 1010 -50.95 -22.17 -29.88
CA ILE A 1010 -52.18 -21.72 -29.17
C ILE A 1010 -52.59 -22.75 -28.06
N HIS A 1011 -53.51 -22.39 -27.14
CA HIS A 1011 -54.25 -23.27 -26.16
C HIS A 1011 -53.46 -23.91 -24.97
N HIS A 1012 -54.02 -24.17 -23.78
CA HIS A 1012 -55.21 -23.61 -23.06
C HIS A 1012 -55.21 -23.99 -21.55
N PHE A 1013 -55.55 -23.03 -20.67
CA PHE A 1013 -56.57 -23.07 -19.57
C PHE A 1013 -56.48 -24.13 -18.43
N GLU A 1014 -56.36 -23.75 -17.14
CA GLU A 1014 -57.43 -23.34 -16.14
C GLU A 1014 -58.01 -24.53 -15.30
N ASN A 1015 -58.53 -24.45 -14.06
CA ASN A 1015 -58.65 -23.37 -13.03
C ASN A 1015 -59.04 -23.95 -11.61
N VAL A 1016 -58.88 -23.16 -10.52
CA VAL A 1016 -59.79 -23.03 -9.31
C VAL A 1016 -60.08 -24.26 -8.38
N SER A 1017 -60.31 -24.19 -7.04
CA SER A 1017 -59.94 -23.27 -5.92
C SER A 1017 -60.28 -23.83 -4.50
N PHE A 1018 -59.66 -23.26 -3.45
CA PHE A 1018 -60.02 -22.98 -2.03
C PHE A 1018 -61.44 -23.25 -1.42
N PRO A 1019 -61.71 -23.09 -0.07
CA PRO A 1019 -60.84 -22.99 1.15
C PRO A 1019 -61.36 -23.72 2.45
N ASN A 1020 -60.64 -23.55 3.58
CA ASN A 1020 -61.11 -23.29 4.99
C ASN A 1020 -60.57 -24.18 6.15
N ASP A 1021 -60.39 -23.52 7.31
CA ASP A 1021 -59.99 -23.97 8.68
C ASP A 1021 -61.27 -23.97 9.59
N PRO A 1022 -61.33 -24.20 10.96
CA PRO A 1022 -60.25 -24.17 11.98
C PRO A 1022 -60.34 -25.17 13.19
N GLU A 1023 -59.51 -24.90 14.21
CA GLU A 1023 -59.69 -25.10 15.68
C GLU A 1023 -59.27 -26.39 16.45
N HIS A 1024 -58.16 -26.24 17.20
CA HIS A 1024 -58.04 -26.32 18.68
C HIS A 1024 -58.03 -27.63 19.53
N LEU A 1025 -57.01 -27.67 20.43
CA LEU A 1025 -56.99 -28.11 21.86
C LEU A 1025 -56.62 -29.56 22.31
N ARG A 1026 -55.44 -29.60 22.98
CA ARG A 1026 -55.14 -30.21 24.32
C ARG A 1026 -54.87 -31.73 24.49
N LYS A 1027 -53.72 -31.95 25.16
CA LYS A 1027 -53.45 -32.94 26.26
C LYS A 1027 -53.42 -34.44 25.88
N SER A 1028 -52.76 -35.33 26.64
CA SER A 1028 -51.59 -35.25 27.55
C SER A 1028 -51.28 -36.66 28.09
N SER A 1029 -50.02 -36.94 28.47
CA SER A 1029 -49.60 -38.03 29.39
C SER A 1029 -49.93 -39.49 28.97
N SER A 1030 -49.28 -40.56 29.45
CA SER A 1030 -47.95 -40.81 30.05
C SER A 1030 -47.80 -42.32 30.30
N SER A 1031 -46.58 -42.77 30.64
CA SER A 1031 -46.32 -44.01 31.44
C SER A 1031 -46.52 -45.37 30.72
N THR A 1032 -45.90 -46.50 31.11
CA THR A 1032 -44.68 -46.81 31.91
C THR A 1032 -44.30 -48.29 31.73
N GLN A 1033 -43.16 -48.71 32.32
CA GLN A 1033 -42.71 -50.09 32.62
C GLN A 1033 -42.06 -50.83 31.43
N ASN A 1034 -40.90 -51.52 31.52
CA ASN A 1034 -40.06 -52.17 32.56
C ASN A 1034 -40.13 -53.70 32.57
N SER A 1035 -39.07 -54.34 32.05
CA SER A 1035 -38.46 -55.61 32.47
C SER A 1035 -37.11 -55.72 31.70
N GLN A 1036 -35.95 -56.12 32.22
CA GLN A 1036 -35.54 -57.25 33.07
C GLN A 1036 -35.74 -58.62 32.35
N THR A 1037 -34.77 -59.54 32.24
CA THR A 1037 -33.42 -59.63 32.84
C THR A 1037 -32.51 -60.71 32.20
N SER A 1038 -31.20 -60.40 32.01
CA SER A 1038 -30.00 -61.21 32.39
C SER A 1038 -29.57 -62.56 31.72
N PHE A 1039 -28.24 -62.83 31.80
CA PHE A 1039 -27.47 -64.08 31.56
C PHE A 1039 -27.38 -64.64 30.10
N SER A 1040 -26.32 -65.33 29.63
CA SER A 1040 -24.87 -65.40 30.01
C SER A 1040 -24.03 -66.31 29.07
N ASN A 1041 -22.69 -66.27 29.21
CA ASN A 1041 -21.69 -67.32 28.84
C ASN A 1041 -21.38 -67.56 27.33
N ARG A 1042 -20.10 -67.50 26.90
CA ARG A 1042 -19.08 -68.59 26.69
C ARG A 1042 -19.29 -69.45 25.42
N SER A 1043 -18.26 -69.93 24.70
CA SER A 1043 -16.79 -69.72 24.74
C SER A 1043 -16.07 -70.37 23.54
N SER A 1044 -14.76 -70.07 23.38
CA SER A 1044 -13.66 -70.98 22.97
C SER A 1044 -13.66 -71.74 21.63
N ILE A 1045 -12.60 -71.52 20.84
CA ILE A 1045 -11.65 -72.49 20.18
C ILE A 1045 -10.69 -71.61 19.33
N GLU A 1046 -9.36 -71.53 19.54
CA GLU A 1046 -8.24 -72.50 19.56
C GLU A 1046 -7.61 -72.83 18.18
N SER A 1047 -6.34 -72.40 18.00
CA SER A 1047 -5.28 -73.05 17.19
C SER A 1047 -5.43 -72.98 15.64
N MET A 1048 -4.42 -73.21 14.78
CA MET A 1048 -2.98 -73.56 14.94
C MET A 1048 -2.18 -73.29 13.62
N LEU A 1049 -0.83 -73.25 13.74
CA LEU A 1049 0.21 -73.62 12.74
C LEU A 1049 0.61 -72.74 11.51
N TRP A 1050 1.94 -72.52 11.49
CA TRP A 1050 2.95 -72.29 10.45
C TRP A 1050 3.03 -73.39 9.33
N PRO A 1051 3.98 -73.40 8.34
CA PRO A 1051 5.03 -72.43 7.91
C PRO A 1051 5.24 -72.26 6.37
N GLY A 1052 6.29 -71.49 5.96
CA GLY A 1052 7.05 -71.63 4.69
C GLY A 1052 7.12 -70.36 3.81
N SER A 1053 8.23 -69.73 3.37
CA SER A 1053 9.69 -69.97 3.23
C SER A 1053 10.22 -70.40 1.84
N GLU A 1054 11.40 -69.86 1.46
CA GLU A 1054 12.32 -70.28 0.35
C GLU A 1054 11.89 -69.98 -1.12
N ASP A 1055 12.74 -69.63 -2.11
CA ASP A 1055 14.14 -69.09 -2.11
C ASP A 1055 14.63 -68.54 -3.51
N THR A 1056 15.85 -67.97 -3.56
CA THR A 1056 16.84 -67.89 -4.70
C THR A 1056 16.67 -67.04 -6.00
N PHE A 1057 17.45 -65.94 -6.09
CA PHE A 1057 18.59 -65.60 -7.02
C PHE A 1057 19.01 -66.50 -8.24
N PRO A 1058 19.95 -66.10 -9.18
CA PRO A 1058 20.54 -64.80 -9.65
C PRO A 1058 20.71 -64.77 -11.23
N PRO A 1059 21.81 -64.34 -11.96
CA PRO A 1059 22.84 -63.26 -11.83
C PRO A 1059 23.16 -62.39 -13.12
N SER A 1060 23.99 -61.33 -12.95
CA SER A 1060 24.95 -60.70 -13.93
C SER A 1060 24.41 -59.80 -15.07
N SER A 1061 25.16 -58.84 -15.66
CA SER A 1061 26.64 -58.63 -15.73
C SER A 1061 27.10 -57.14 -15.76
N ASP A 1062 28.43 -56.92 -15.67
CA ASP A 1062 29.24 -55.66 -15.53
C ASP A 1062 30.54 -55.85 -16.42
N PRO A 1063 31.62 -55.02 -16.51
CA PRO A 1063 32.09 -53.81 -15.79
C PRO A 1063 32.25 -52.58 -16.75
N ALA A 1064 33.03 -51.49 -16.55
CA ALA A 1064 34.16 -51.06 -15.69
C ALA A 1064 34.28 -49.51 -15.78
N HIS A 1065 35.04 -48.70 -15.02
CA HIS A 1065 35.90 -48.71 -13.80
C HIS A 1065 36.06 -47.20 -13.37
N THR A 1066 36.86 -46.66 -12.43
CA THR A 1066 38.08 -47.05 -11.66
C THR A 1066 38.15 -46.21 -10.34
N ARG A 1067 39.22 -46.34 -9.53
CA ARG A 1067 39.50 -45.58 -8.28
C ARG A 1067 41.03 -45.63 -7.96
N PRO A 1068 41.63 -44.96 -6.94
CA PRO A 1068 41.22 -44.79 -5.52
C PRO A 1068 41.32 -43.33 -4.98
N GLY A 1069 41.00 -42.96 -3.72
CA GLY A 1069 40.54 -43.62 -2.48
C GLY A 1069 40.37 -42.53 -1.38
N LEU A 1070 40.12 -42.72 -0.08
CA LEU A 1070 39.92 -43.87 0.83
C LEU A 1070 38.89 -43.47 1.93
N SER A 1071 38.68 -44.31 2.98
CA SER A 1071 37.69 -44.15 4.09
C SER A 1071 38.19 -44.99 5.31
N PRO A 1072 37.43 -45.43 6.38
CA PRO A 1072 35.99 -45.29 6.72
C PRO A 1072 35.58 -45.22 8.24
N ILE A 1073 34.24 -45.22 8.54
CA ILE A 1073 33.52 -45.86 9.69
C ILE A 1073 33.70 -45.28 11.14
N ALA A 1074 32.71 -45.26 12.07
CA ALA A 1074 31.22 -45.30 12.05
C ALA A 1074 30.62 -44.90 13.45
N SER A 1075 29.27 -44.90 13.59
CA SER A 1075 28.39 -44.57 14.76
C SER A 1075 28.33 -45.69 15.85
N PRO A 1076 27.44 -45.72 16.90
CA PRO A 1076 26.37 -44.80 17.37
C PRO A 1076 26.17 -44.67 18.95
N ILE A 1077 24.99 -44.20 19.41
CA ILE A 1077 24.26 -44.47 20.70
C ILE A 1077 24.59 -43.70 22.04
N THR A 1078 23.68 -42.76 22.38
CA THR A 1078 22.82 -42.60 23.60
C THR A 1078 23.32 -42.67 25.08
N ILE A 1079 22.67 -41.85 25.95
CA ILE A 1079 22.35 -41.99 27.42
C ILE A 1079 22.97 -40.99 28.47
N SER A 1080 22.07 -40.41 29.28
CA SER A 1080 22.12 -39.81 30.66
C SER A 1080 23.16 -38.79 31.16
N SER A 1081 22.62 -37.63 31.58
CA SER A 1081 22.78 -36.86 32.84
C SER A 1081 23.86 -37.12 33.93
N THR A 1082 24.02 -36.07 34.76
CA THR A 1082 24.49 -36.00 36.18
C THR A 1082 25.97 -36.14 36.53
N GLU A 1083 26.60 -35.02 36.92
CA GLU A 1083 27.33 -34.70 38.19
C GLU A 1083 28.18 -33.43 37.97
N SER A 1084 28.31 -32.36 38.78
CA SER A 1084 27.98 -31.96 40.18
C SER A 1084 29.19 -31.70 41.14
N ARG A 1085 29.92 -30.60 40.91
CA ARG A 1085 30.83 -29.90 41.88
C ARG A 1085 32.11 -30.66 42.33
N PRO A 1086 33.14 -29.91 42.77
CA PRO A 1086 33.38 -29.73 44.21
C PRO A 1086 33.61 -28.25 44.63
N ALA A 1087 33.95 -27.98 45.90
CA ALA A 1087 34.11 -26.61 46.44
C ALA A 1087 35.08 -26.50 47.65
N SER A 1088 35.63 -25.30 47.87
CA SER A 1088 36.40 -24.84 49.06
C SER A 1088 36.32 -23.28 49.12
N ARG A 1089 36.12 -22.53 50.22
CA ARG A 1089 36.75 -22.46 51.58
C ARG A 1089 38.27 -22.15 51.51
N GLU A 1090 38.89 -21.21 52.23
CA GLU A 1090 38.57 -20.18 53.26
C GLU A 1090 39.71 -19.10 53.17
N ALA A 1091 39.57 -17.75 53.23
CA ALA A 1091 39.10 -16.78 54.25
C ALA A 1091 40.25 -15.95 54.96
N VAL A 1092 39.93 -14.73 55.45
CA VAL A 1092 40.60 -13.92 56.55
C VAL A 1092 41.61 -12.75 56.23
N CYS A 1093 41.17 -11.50 56.52
CA CYS A 1093 41.87 -10.24 56.94
C CYS A 1093 42.95 -9.55 56.03
N LYS A 1094 43.28 -8.24 56.14
CA LYS A 1094 43.19 -7.19 57.22
C LYS A 1094 42.76 -5.78 56.72
N SER A 1095 42.55 -4.83 57.65
CA SER A 1095 42.37 -3.35 57.47
C SER A 1095 43.37 -2.59 58.41
N PRO A 1096 43.37 -1.24 58.73
CA PRO A 1096 42.21 -0.31 58.89
C PRO A 1096 42.39 1.24 58.65
N ALA A 1097 41.26 1.97 58.81
CA ALA A 1097 41.10 3.37 59.30
C ALA A 1097 41.39 4.55 58.33
N LYS A 1098 40.80 5.76 58.49
CA LYS A 1098 40.02 6.39 59.59
C LYS A 1098 38.68 7.04 59.14
N ASN A 1099 37.81 7.40 60.11
CA ASN A 1099 36.52 8.11 59.98
C ASN A 1099 36.42 9.19 61.11
N PRO A 1100 35.49 10.18 61.13
CA PRO A 1100 34.06 10.00 61.54
C PRO A 1100 33.09 10.90 60.70
N PHE A 1101 31.81 11.22 60.97
CA PHE A 1101 30.85 11.21 62.11
C PHE A 1101 29.40 11.41 61.50
N ARG A 1102 28.20 11.41 62.14
CA ARG A 1102 27.61 11.08 63.46
C ARG A 1102 26.06 10.85 63.25
N SER A 1103 25.29 10.42 64.27
CA SER A 1103 23.83 10.13 64.22
C SER A 1103 23.23 10.13 65.66
N PRO A 1104 21.96 9.72 66.01
CA PRO A 1104 20.82 9.18 65.21
C PRO A 1104 19.36 9.60 65.67
N ARG A 1105 18.30 8.93 65.10
CA ARG A 1105 16.91 8.70 65.64
C ARG A 1105 15.90 9.90 65.67
N LYS A 1106 14.55 9.78 65.77
CA LYS A 1106 13.55 8.65 65.89
C LYS A 1106 12.08 9.07 65.53
N GLN A 1107 11.15 8.08 65.46
CA GLN A 1107 9.65 8.07 65.50
C GLN A 1107 8.90 8.07 64.13
N THR A 1108 7.88 7.27 63.73
CA THR A 1108 6.73 6.47 64.29
C THR A 1108 5.41 7.24 64.42
N THR A 1109 4.22 6.82 63.95
CA THR A 1109 3.73 5.60 63.24
C THR A 1109 2.26 5.78 62.76
N ASN A 1110 1.78 5.01 61.75
CA ASN A 1110 0.35 4.76 61.37
C ASN A 1110 -0.48 6.00 60.87
N SER A 1111 -1.66 5.92 60.22
CA SER A 1111 -2.43 4.86 59.51
C SER A 1111 -3.56 5.46 58.62
N GLU A 1112 -3.86 4.81 57.48
CA GLU A 1112 -5.18 4.58 56.82
C GLU A 1112 -6.35 5.61 56.70
N VAL A 1113 -6.89 5.67 55.46
CA VAL A 1113 -8.34 5.57 55.05
C VAL A 1113 -9.31 6.79 55.04
N SER A 1114 -9.67 7.22 53.81
CA SER A 1114 -10.96 7.80 53.33
C SER A 1114 -11.44 9.19 53.86
N PHE A 1115 -12.38 9.96 53.27
CA PHE A 1115 -13.50 9.70 52.32
C PHE A 1115 -13.81 10.94 51.41
N ARG A 1116 -14.72 10.78 50.42
CA ARG A 1116 -15.41 11.87 49.64
C ARG A 1116 -16.64 12.46 50.42
N PRO A 1117 -17.58 13.30 49.89
CA PRO A 1117 -17.64 14.31 48.78
C PRO A 1117 -18.38 15.66 49.17
N ARG A 1118 -18.71 16.50 48.14
CA ARG A 1118 -19.92 17.42 47.99
C ARG A 1118 -19.83 18.97 48.16
N ALA A 1119 -19.74 19.67 47.02
CA ALA A 1119 -20.78 20.50 46.36
C ALA A 1119 -21.55 21.71 47.00
N ARG A 1120 -21.79 22.73 46.12
CA ARG A 1120 -22.90 23.75 46.02
C ARG A 1120 -22.81 25.18 46.64
N LYS A 1121 -22.55 26.15 45.73
CA LYS A 1121 -23.33 27.39 45.37
C LYS A 1121 -23.73 28.50 46.40
N ARG A 1122 -23.41 29.75 45.99
CA ARG A 1122 -24.16 31.05 46.15
C ARG A 1122 -24.27 31.68 47.56
N SER A 1123 -24.51 33.00 47.77
CA SER A 1123 -24.29 34.28 47.02
C SER A 1123 -24.90 35.46 47.81
N PHE A 1124 -24.36 36.70 47.77
CA PHE A 1124 -25.08 37.91 48.25
C PHE A 1124 -24.69 39.24 47.56
N ASN A 1125 -25.49 40.30 47.76
CA ASN A 1125 -25.43 41.67 47.21
C ASN A 1125 -25.90 42.68 48.32
N LYS A 1126 -25.98 44.02 48.20
CA LYS A 1126 -25.78 45.06 47.15
C LYS A 1126 -25.75 46.46 47.82
N GLU A 1127 -25.18 47.53 47.24
CA GLU A 1127 -25.67 48.93 47.42
C GLU A 1127 -25.07 50.00 46.47
N ALA A 1128 -25.76 51.15 46.30
CA ALA A 1128 -25.38 52.37 45.54
C ALA A 1128 -26.44 53.49 45.78
N PRO A 1129 -26.15 54.81 45.64
CA PRO A 1129 -26.80 55.60 44.56
C PRO A 1129 -26.12 56.94 44.08
N PHE A 1130 -26.77 57.57 43.06
CA PHE A 1130 -26.71 58.97 42.56
C PHE A 1130 -25.74 59.42 41.43
N SER A 1131 -26.13 60.53 40.76
CA SER A 1131 -25.74 61.02 39.41
C SER A 1131 -25.45 62.55 39.42
N ARG A 1132 -24.97 63.26 38.36
CA ARG A 1132 -24.94 63.09 36.88
C ARG A 1132 -23.58 63.48 36.27
N SER A 1133 -23.38 63.19 34.98
CA SER A 1133 -22.20 63.54 34.15
C SER A 1133 -22.58 64.26 32.84
N PRO A 1134 -21.64 64.97 32.17
CA PRO A 1134 -21.73 65.30 30.74
C PRO A 1134 -21.34 64.09 29.86
N SER A 1135 -21.63 64.17 28.55
CA SER A 1135 -21.56 63.05 27.60
C SER A 1135 -20.34 63.04 26.69
N PHE A 1136 -19.75 61.87 26.50
CA PHE A 1136 -18.96 61.44 25.33
C PHE A 1136 -19.38 60.00 24.97
N THR A 1137 -19.27 59.61 23.70
CA THR A 1137 -19.82 58.36 23.13
C THR A 1137 -18.74 57.36 22.70
N GLU A 1138 -19.07 56.06 22.66
CA GLU A 1138 -18.09 54.97 22.46
C GLU A 1138 -17.56 54.84 21.00
N ASP A 1139 -18.23 55.44 20.03
CA ASP A 1139 -18.04 55.28 18.57
C ASP A 1139 -16.60 55.53 18.06
N ASP A 1140 -15.90 56.52 18.63
CA ASP A 1140 -14.54 56.91 18.21
C ASP A 1140 -13.49 55.80 18.45
N THR A 1141 -13.78 54.86 19.35
CA THR A 1141 -12.82 53.81 19.75
C THR A 1141 -12.83 52.58 18.84
N GLN A 1142 -13.94 52.31 18.15
CA GLN A 1142 -14.06 51.16 17.25
C GLN A 1142 -13.60 51.52 15.83
N THR A 1143 -14.03 52.66 15.30
CA THR A 1143 -13.66 53.15 13.96
C THR A 1143 -12.15 53.25 13.75
N SER A 1144 -11.39 53.71 14.76
CA SER A 1144 -9.93 53.80 14.69
C SER A 1144 -9.21 52.44 14.57
N ARG A 1145 -9.78 51.37 15.16
CA ARG A 1145 -9.24 50.00 15.02
C ARG A 1145 -9.51 49.43 13.64
N GLU A 1146 -10.72 49.61 13.13
CA GLU A 1146 -11.13 49.11 11.80
C GLU A 1146 -10.30 49.78 10.69
N GLN A 1147 -10.08 51.11 10.76
CA GLN A 1147 -9.18 51.83 9.85
C GLN A 1147 -7.73 51.30 9.91
N SER A 1148 -7.23 50.93 11.09
CA SER A 1148 -5.88 50.36 11.21
C SER A 1148 -5.74 48.96 10.60
N VAL A 1149 -6.81 48.15 10.59
CA VAL A 1149 -6.81 46.83 9.94
C VAL A 1149 -6.91 46.99 8.42
N TYR A 1150 -7.83 47.83 7.95
CA TYR A 1150 -8.04 48.09 6.53
C TYR A 1150 -6.79 48.67 5.86
N LYS A 1151 -6.06 49.56 6.55
CA LYS A 1151 -4.77 50.08 6.06
C LYS A 1151 -3.73 48.97 5.92
N LYS A 1152 -3.54 48.11 6.93
CA LYS A 1152 -2.58 46.99 6.85
C LYS A 1152 -2.90 46.02 5.71
N GLN A 1153 -4.18 45.70 5.51
CA GLN A 1153 -4.60 44.87 4.38
C GLN A 1153 -4.30 45.54 3.03
N LYS A 1154 -4.56 46.85 2.90
CA LYS A 1154 -4.20 47.60 1.67
C LYS A 1154 -2.69 47.60 1.41
N ASP A 1155 -1.88 47.92 2.43
CA ASP A 1155 -0.43 47.97 2.31
C ASP A 1155 0.16 46.59 1.93
N GLN A 1156 -0.43 45.49 2.46
CA GLN A 1156 -0.06 44.11 2.12
C GLN A 1156 -0.49 43.70 0.70
N ILE A 1157 -1.65 44.17 0.21
CA ILE A 1157 -2.12 43.96 -1.16
C ILE A 1157 -1.24 44.72 -2.17
N GLU A 1158 -0.80 45.94 -1.85
CA GLU A 1158 0.14 46.71 -2.68
C GLU A 1158 1.49 45.98 -2.78
N PHE A 1159 2.02 45.46 -1.66
CA PHE A 1159 3.24 44.65 -1.65
C PHE A 1159 3.11 43.38 -2.51
N MET A 1160 2.01 42.62 -2.38
CA MET A 1160 1.78 41.43 -3.20
C MET A 1160 1.65 41.74 -4.70
N LYS A 1161 1.07 42.88 -5.08
CA LYS A 1161 1.04 43.34 -6.48
C LYS A 1161 2.43 43.66 -7.02
N ALA A 1162 3.27 44.32 -6.22
CA ALA A 1162 4.65 44.61 -6.61
C ALA A 1162 5.47 43.33 -6.81
N VAL A 1163 5.40 42.38 -5.87
CA VAL A 1163 6.07 41.07 -5.97
C VAL A 1163 5.55 40.27 -7.17
N LYS A 1164 4.23 40.28 -7.43
CA LYS A 1164 3.65 39.62 -8.60
C LYS A 1164 4.24 40.18 -9.90
N LEU A 1165 4.29 41.51 -10.05
CA LEU A 1165 4.80 42.16 -11.26
C LEU A 1165 6.29 41.85 -11.51
N ASP A 1166 7.10 41.81 -10.45
CA ASP A 1166 8.53 41.50 -10.52
C ASP A 1166 8.77 40.04 -10.98
N VAL A 1167 7.93 39.10 -10.49
CA VAL A 1167 7.92 37.69 -10.93
C VAL A 1167 7.43 37.54 -12.37
N GLU A 1168 6.40 38.28 -12.79
CA GLU A 1168 5.91 38.28 -14.18
C GLU A 1168 6.99 38.80 -15.15
N ILE A 1169 7.72 39.85 -14.78
CA ILE A 1169 8.85 40.37 -15.57
C ILE A 1169 9.97 39.33 -15.68
N ARG A 1170 10.42 38.73 -14.56
CA ARG A 1170 11.51 37.74 -14.60
C ARG A 1170 11.12 36.45 -15.34
N ASN A 1171 9.84 36.08 -15.36
CA ASN A 1171 9.35 34.96 -16.18
C ASN A 1171 9.49 35.25 -17.68
N GLU A 1172 9.17 36.47 -18.14
CA GLU A 1172 9.36 36.88 -19.54
C GLU A 1172 10.84 37.03 -19.95
N GLU A 1173 11.73 37.32 -19.00
CA GLU A 1173 13.19 37.23 -19.23
C GLU A 1173 13.65 35.77 -19.38
N LEU A 1174 13.24 34.89 -18.47
CA LEU A 1174 13.60 33.46 -18.49
C LEU A 1174 13.08 32.75 -19.75
N LYS A 1175 11.91 33.10 -20.28
CA LYS A 1175 11.40 32.59 -21.57
C LYS A 1175 12.31 32.96 -22.74
N LYS A 1176 12.90 34.16 -22.73
CA LYS A 1176 13.84 34.62 -23.77
C LYS A 1176 15.19 33.92 -23.63
N GLU A 1177 15.74 33.87 -22.42
CA GLU A 1177 16.97 33.12 -22.10
C GLU A 1177 16.84 31.64 -22.56
N HIS A 1178 15.69 31.01 -22.30
CA HIS A 1178 15.40 29.65 -22.74
C HIS A 1178 15.29 29.51 -24.27
N ALA A 1179 14.57 30.41 -24.96
CA ALA A 1179 14.45 30.38 -26.42
C ALA A 1179 15.81 30.56 -27.12
N GLU A 1180 16.66 31.44 -26.58
CA GLU A 1180 17.98 31.74 -27.14
C GLU A 1180 18.99 30.61 -26.87
N LEU A 1181 18.91 29.94 -25.71
CA LEU A 1181 19.63 28.68 -25.44
C LEU A 1181 19.14 27.54 -26.33
N TRP A 1182 17.83 27.41 -26.56
CA TRP A 1182 17.25 26.39 -27.43
C TRP A 1182 17.77 26.50 -28.87
N HIS A 1183 17.83 27.72 -29.42
CA HIS A 1183 18.44 27.96 -30.73
C HIS A 1183 19.94 27.62 -30.77
N GLN A 1184 20.69 27.89 -29.70
CA GLN A 1184 22.12 27.52 -29.62
C GLN A 1184 22.30 25.99 -29.58
N VAL A 1185 21.53 25.27 -28.77
CA VAL A 1185 21.55 23.79 -28.71
C VAL A 1185 21.16 23.18 -30.06
N LEU A 1186 20.15 23.73 -30.74
CA LEU A 1186 19.73 23.25 -32.05
C LEU A 1186 20.81 23.49 -33.13
N ALA A 1187 21.53 24.61 -33.07
CA ALA A 1187 22.67 24.89 -33.95
C ALA A 1187 23.84 23.93 -33.71
N VAL A 1188 24.20 23.66 -32.44
CA VAL A 1188 25.26 22.69 -32.08
C VAL A 1188 24.87 21.27 -32.50
N LYS A 1189 23.62 20.85 -32.28
CA LYS A 1189 23.09 19.57 -32.75
C LYS A 1189 23.25 19.43 -34.27
N ASN A 1190 22.85 20.45 -35.03
CA ASN A 1190 22.92 20.41 -36.49
C ASN A 1190 24.37 20.41 -37.01
N ALA A 1191 25.29 21.12 -36.33
CA ALA A 1191 26.72 21.08 -36.64
C ALA A 1191 27.36 19.71 -36.38
N LEU A 1192 27.01 19.04 -35.27
CA LEU A 1192 27.46 17.68 -34.95
C LEU A 1192 26.90 16.64 -35.92
N MET A 1193 25.59 16.72 -36.22
CA MET A 1193 24.93 15.86 -37.23
C MET A 1193 25.61 15.98 -38.60
N GLY A 1194 26.03 17.19 -38.99
CA GLY A 1194 26.75 17.45 -40.24
C GLY A 1194 28.20 16.95 -40.29
N HIS A 1195 28.70 16.28 -39.25
CA HIS A 1195 30.10 15.83 -39.17
C HIS A 1195 30.30 14.32 -38.95
N ALA A 1196 29.21 13.55 -38.85
CA ALA A 1196 29.24 12.12 -38.47
C ALA A 1196 30.09 11.21 -39.40
N ASP A 1197 30.22 11.55 -40.69
CA ASP A 1197 31.01 10.76 -41.66
C ASP A 1197 32.50 11.16 -41.76
N CYS A 1198 32.94 12.18 -41.03
CA CYS A 1198 34.29 12.73 -41.19
C CYS A 1198 35.36 11.91 -40.43
N LYS A 1199 35.94 10.90 -41.09
CA LYS A 1199 37.06 10.08 -40.56
C LYS A 1199 38.41 10.85 -40.50
N HIS A 1200 38.41 12.09 -40.02
CA HIS A 1200 39.59 12.95 -40.00
C HIS A 1200 40.44 12.73 -38.72
N PRO A 1201 41.71 12.30 -38.82
CA PRO A 1201 42.48 11.80 -37.68
C PRO A 1201 42.73 12.86 -36.60
N THR A 1202 42.85 14.13 -36.97
CA THR A 1202 43.08 15.23 -36.01
C THR A 1202 41.93 15.45 -35.04
N ILE A 1203 40.69 15.14 -35.44
CA ILE A 1203 39.50 15.32 -34.58
C ILE A 1203 39.38 14.16 -33.59
N ASN A 1204 39.66 12.94 -34.03
CA ASN A 1204 39.81 11.78 -33.14
C ASN A 1204 40.96 11.97 -32.13
N ALA A 1205 42.07 12.59 -32.56
CA ALA A 1205 43.17 12.93 -31.67
C ALA A 1205 42.79 14.01 -30.64
N TRP A 1206 41.94 15.00 -31.00
CA TRP A 1206 41.41 15.98 -30.05
C TRP A 1206 40.43 15.33 -29.05
N LEU A 1207 39.51 14.48 -29.50
CA LEU A 1207 38.62 13.73 -28.59
C LEU A 1207 39.39 12.81 -27.63
N GLN A 1208 40.49 12.19 -28.09
CA GLN A 1208 41.40 11.44 -27.22
C GLN A 1208 42.21 12.33 -26.27
N ALA A 1209 42.53 13.58 -26.64
CA ALA A 1209 43.18 14.53 -25.76
C ALA A 1209 42.25 14.99 -24.63
N GLU A 1210 41.02 15.44 -24.95
CA GLU A 1210 40.01 15.83 -23.94
C GLU A 1210 39.68 14.67 -22.99
N ALA A 1211 39.54 13.44 -23.51
CA ALA A 1211 39.37 12.26 -22.67
C ALA A 1211 40.58 11.98 -21.75
N ALA A 1212 41.81 12.25 -22.20
CA ALA A 1212 43.01 12.13 -21.39
C ALA A 1212 43.16 13.27 -20.37
N ASP A 1213 42.68 14.49 -20.68
CA ASP A 1213 42.67 15.63 -19.77
C ASP A 1213 41.63 15.48 -18.66
N PHE A 1214 40.44 14.97 -18.98
CA PHE A 1214 39.42 14.58 -17.99
C PHE A 1214 39.95 13.56 -16.97
N VAL A 1215 40.75 12.58 -17.44
CA VAL A 1215 41.45 11.62 -16.55
C VAL A 1215 42.59 12.28 -15.76
N ARG A 1216 43.36 13.20 -16.37
CA ARG A 1216 44.44 13.96 -15.69
C ARG A 1216 43.91 14.77 -14.51
N ASP A 1217 42.79 15.47 -14.65
CA ASP A 1217 42.24 16.30 -13.58
C ASP A 1217 41.61 15.48 -12.44
N GLY A 1218 41.07 14.31 -12.75
CA GLY A 1218 40.74 13.29 -11.76
C GLY A 1218 41.95 12.93 -10.87
N VAL A 1219 43.12 12.69 -11.48
CA VAL A 1219 44.37 12.35 -10.76
C VAL A 1219 44.94 13.56 -9.99
N ASN A 1220 44.94 14.76 -10.59
CA ASN A 1220 45.49 15.97 -9.95
C ASN A 1220 44.81 16.32 -8.62
N SER A 1221 43.51 16.03 -8.48
CA SER A 1221 42.75 16.24 -7.24
C SER A 1221 43.30 15.47 -6.03
N HIS A 1222 43.93 14.30 -6.24
CA HIS A 1222 44.43 13.42 -5.19
C HIS A 1222 45.83 13.79 -4.67
N SER A 1223 46.54 14.69 -5.34
CA SER A 1223 47.94 15.02 -5.03
C SER A 1223 48.15 15.85 -3.75
N ARG A 1224 47.09 16.45 -3.17
CA ARG A 1224 47.19 17.41 -2.04
C ARG A 1224 46.84 16.83 -0.65
N LYS A 1225 47.17 15.56 -0.38
CA LYS A 1225 47.24 15.02 1.01
C LYS A 1225 48.01 13.69 1.08
N ALA A 1226 49.33 13.74 0.97
CA ALA A 1226 50.21 12.59 1.20
C ALA A 1226 51.36 12.93 2.16
N GLY A 1227 51.33 12.34 3.35
CA GLY A 1227 52.54 12.06 4.14
C GLY A 1227 52.89 10.58 3.94
N THR A 1228 54.18 10.26 3.79
CA THR A 1228 54.67 8.87 3.71
C THR A 1228 54.43 8.14 5.04
N TRP A 1229 54.32 6.82 5.14
CA TRP A 1229 55.11 5.67 4.63
C TRP A 1229 54.23 4.39 4.62
N PRO A 1230 54.69 3.19 4.18
CA PRO A 1230 55.56 2.83 3.04
C PRO A 1230 54.89 1.79 2.09
N VAL A 1231 55.64 1.29 1.10
CA VAL A 1231 55.15 0.40 0.01
C VAL A 1231 55.03 -1.08 0.44
N GLY A 1232 53.97 -1.75 -0.01
CA GLY A 1232 53.80 -3.21 0.05
C GLY A 1232 52.39 -3.65 -0.34
N GLN A 1233 52.14 -3.84 -1.65
CA GLN A 1233 50.92 -4.41 -2.25
C GLN A 1233 51.33 -5.29 -3.45
#